data_AF-A0AB38PK38-F1
#
_entry.id   AF-A0AB38PK38-F1
#
_cell.length_a   1.000
_cell.length_b   1.000
_cell.length_c   1.000
_cell.angle_alpha   90.00
_cell.angle_beta   90.00
_cell.angle_gamma   90.00
#
_symmetry.space_group_name_H-M   'P 1'
#
loop_
_entity.id
_entity.type
_entity.pdbx_description
1 polymer ?
#
loop_
_entity_poly.entity_id
_entity_poly.type
_entity_poly.pdbx_seq_one_letter_code
_entity_poly.pdbx_strand_id
1 'polypeptide(L)'
;MANNEQLDILNKLKKEVEKSKNSTLIHTINQVIKKVYLNQYTASFVGHFSAGKSTLINLLLEQDILPSSPVPTTSNTAIVSVADKQEIIANLENQQYTKLKTYDEVKKMNRLNVDVESVEINFPSSKFKNGFTLQDTPGVDSNVATHQSTTEQFMYTSNILFYTVDYNHVQSALNFQFIKRMNDVGIPVIFIINQIDKHNDDEITFETFKQRVNKSIEDWDIKLTDIFYVTKFDHPENELSRLSQYLVQKDNSREPIEDYVNRTVKFITEAQLGYIQNELQDILEQLNINEDEFEQAYAKFQQNQAVSEEARLLNNPDQSLSFLKQKRKDILDNAYIMTHDMREDIRHYLESMSDDFKIGGLLNKKKKKQEEQEARLQNVVSKLQDKVNQQIRQPLREDMSFLTRFINNSEVNHDVLNQHYEIDSSLISNLYQPQTSISNTYVLTFSDDVLKAITNFVEKQSNPLFNQAIDHTQAQGLTEETNDDLQIYEHYIELQNLKESLTTKNYQHYYIHMDDSLDKLIGRTEANYILESNDQVLEKEEQASDENLNERNTKKVNIQEALNIIEPVPLFDRTKIDIKDTLERLENKLVKIGVFGTFSAGKSSLINALLGGQYLVSSPNPTTAATTELSYGEDSQITLKTEEQLLNELNQLIEYHNVSFESLEAFVQSDVQQLKNKLEKNQLAFVSAAHKHFSMYKDMLDEGVKHTISQEEIKKWSAEDEFATFVKTVHINLPLEWLKGKIIVDSLGLHSNNQRHTNETEQILTSSDLILYVSYFNHSFTDNDKNFIEHMKEMNQLNENQAFKMVINAVDLAENSDDLAAVKHYVKDALTQVNLKSDIFGVSSRQALRGNDEGINQLRHSIDQFVEVDSNIILEQQMVKQLEQINISFEEMIHDYKTNQSHIEQRQQQLKKYQNEQRLPNQLLFTTEQHTNNEVEDQIYHLNGRLKLQLLDDVKSIYNSQMTQNSDFNNEKKVSSKAFLDQIHQRLYLEQSLLVERIKKYYNRQLSEQVAPTIQKLNQLHVFINSDFSIMPNFTEKAFLRVDLNDMINALPKQLTKRRILNPNTQRELQEQISSHTLELLQNQISEFRQALIQYVASMNKEAEEKFAQIEDAIQDQIDELLSFDLDNTLIDQLHIANQKLNALLK
;
A
#
# COMPACT_ATOMS: atom_id res chain seq x y z
N MET A 1 -23.34 41.89 22.25
CA MET A 1 -23.38 41.77 20.78
C MET A 1 -24.63 40.99 20.42
N ALA A 2 -25.02 40.89 19.14
CA ALA A 2 -26.00 39.88 18.76
C ALA A 2 -25.39 38.48 19.01
N ASN A 3 -26.21 37.49 19.37
CA ASN A 3 -25.79 36.08 19.50
C ASN A 3 -24.78 35.77 20.64
N ASN A 4 -24.74 36.58 21.71
CA ASN A 4 -23.81 36.39 22.84
C ASN A 4 -23.85 34.99 23.46
N GLU A 5 -25.05 34.42 23.62
CA GLU A 5 -25.24 33.08 24.21
C GLU A 5 -24.66 31.98 23.32
N GLN A 6 -24.87 32.08 22.00
CA GLN A 6 -24.33 31.15 21.02
C GLN A 6 -22.80 31.24 20.93
N LEU A 7 -22.24 32.44 20.99
CA LEU A 7 -20.79 32.65 21.01
C LEU A 7 -20.14 32.12 22.29
N ASP A 8 -20.82 32.21 23.45
CA ASP A 8 -20.33 31.64 24.72
C ASP A 8 -20.22 30.11 24.64
N ILE A 9 -21.25 29.46 24.09
CA ILE A 9 -21.28 28.00 23.89
C ILE A 9 -20.14 27.56 22.97
N LEU A 10 -19.95 28.24 21.85
CA LEU A 10 -18.89 27.92 20.88
C LEU A 10 -17.49 28.15 21.44
N ASN A 11 -17.27 29.20 22.24
CA ASN A 11 -15.98 29.46 22.89
C ASN A 11 -15.65 28.42 23.97
N LYS A 12 -16.65 27.98 24.74
CA LYS A 12 -16.46 26.89 25.72
C LYS A 12 -16.11 25.58 25.01
N LEU A 13 -16.77 25.28 23.90
CA LEU A 13 -16.47 24.12 23.07
C LEU A 13 -15.06 24.20 22.47
N LYS A 14 -14.67 25.37 21.94
CA LYS A 14 -13.31 25.63 21.44
C LYS A 14 -12.25 25.31 22.47
N LYS A 15 -12.36 25.87 23.69
CA LYS A 15 -11.39 25.66 24.77
C LYS A 15 -11.26 24.20 25.19
N GLU A 16 -12.35 23.44 25.07
CA GLU A 16 -12.30 22.01 25.35
C GLU A 16 -11.57 21.25 24.23
N VAL A 17 -11.86 21.57 22.97
CA VAL A 17 -11.17 20.97 21.82
C VAL A 17 -9.67 21.34 21.76
N GLU A 18 -9.28 22.54 22.22
CA GLU A 18 -7.89 23.00 22.34
C GLU A 18 -7.01 22.13 23.25
N LYS A 19 -7.61 21.31 24.13
CA LYS A 19 -6.88 20.32 24.94
C LYS A 19 -6.41 19.10 24.13
N SER A 20 -6.78 19.01 22.85
CA SER A 20 -6.29 18.01 21.89
C SER A 20 -5.44 18.65 20.80
N LYS A 21 -4.73 17.82 20.02
CA LYS A 21 -4.01 18.25 18.82
C LYS A 21 -4.90 18.40 17.57
N ASN A 22 -6.24 18.44 17.72
CA ASN A 22 -7.17 18.59 16.60
C ASN A 22 -7.23 20.05 16.07
N SER A 23 -6.14 20.51 15.48
CA SER A 23 -6.03 21.85 14.88
C SER A 23 -7.11 22.09 13.82
N THR A 24 -7.47 21.07 13.04
CA THR A 24 -8.50 21.11 12.00
C THR A 24 -9.88 21.46 12.55
N LEU A 25 -10.28 20.84 13.67
CA LEU A 25 -11.57 21.11 14.28
C LEU A 25 -11.59 22.43 15.05
N ILE A 26 -10.45 22.82 15.66
CA ILE A 26 -10.30 24.16 16.26
C ILE A 26 -10.46 25.24 15.18
N HIS A 27 -9.82 25.06 14.03
CA HIS A 27 -9.98 25.93 12.87
C HIS A 27 -11.46 26.00 12.45
N THR A 28 -12.14 24.86 12.37
CA THR A 28 -13.59 24.80 12.09
C THR A 28 -14.41 25.63 13.09
N ILE A 29 -14.19 25.44 14.40
CA ILE A 29 -14.91 26.17 15.45
C ILE A 29 -14.65 27.67 15.31
N ASN A 30 -13.41 28.08 14.98
CA ASN A 30 -13.08 29.48 14.72
C ASN A 30 -13.89 30.05 13.54
N GLN A 31 -14.04 29.30 12.45
CA GLN A 31 -14.88 29.73 11.30
C GLN A 31 -16.35 29.85 11.69
N VAL A 32 -16.86 28.93 12.52
CA VAL A 32 -18.24 28.99 13.03
C VAL A 32 -18.43 30.19 13.96
N ILE A 33 -17.49 30.46 14.88
CA ILE A 33 -17.49 31.65 15.75
C ILE A 33 -17.51 32.92 14.90
N LYS A 34 -16.65 32.99 13.87
CA LYS A 34 -16.59 34.12 12.94
C LYS A 34 -17.90 34.34 12.21
N LYS A 35 -18.50 33.28 11.67
CA LYS A 35 -19.80 33.32 11.00
C LYS A 35 -20.91 33.84 11.92
N VAL A 36 -20.98 33.34 13.16
CA VAL A 36 -21.99 33.76 14.16
C VAL A 36 -21.78 35.21 14.58
N TYR A 37 -20.52 35.63 14.73
CA TYR A 37 -20.15 37.01 15.06
C TYR A 37 -20.53 37.99 13.94
N LEU A 38 -20.29 37.61 12.68
CA LEU A 38 -20.59 38.41 11.49
C LEU A 38 -22.04 38.25 10.99
N ASN A 39 -22.84 37.40 11.63
CA ASN A 39 -24.22 37.07 11.25
C ASN A 39 -24.36 36.63 9.77
N GLN A 40 -23.47 35.74 9.33
CA GLN A 40 -23.38 35.30 7.94
C GLN A 40 -24.38 34.19 7.58
N TYR A 41 -24.93 34.26 6.37
CA TYR A 41 -25.72 33.22 5.72
C TYR A 41 -24.99 32.72 4.47
N THR A 42 -24.51 31.48 4.52
CA THR A 42 -23.53 30.91 3.59
C THR A 42 -24.18 29.87 2.69
N ALA A 43 -24.06 30.08 1.39
CA ALA A 43 -24.41 29.14 0.33
C ALA A 43 -23.12 28.61 -0.33
N SER A 44 -22.89 27.30 -0.25
CA SER A 44 -21.64 26.69 -0.69
C SER A 44 -21.83 25.92 -1.98
N PHE A 45 -20.98 26.17 -2.98
CA PHE A 45 -20.94 25.48 -4.25
C PHE A 45 -19.86 24.41 -4.23
N VAL A 46 -20.28 23.16 -4.39
CA VAL A 46 -19.47 21.95 -4.21
C VAL A 46 -19.64 21.06 -5.42
N GLY A 47 -18.63 20.29 -5.82
CA GLY A 47 -18.76 19.41 -6.98
C GLY A 47 -17.45 19.11 -7.66
N HIS A 48 -17.49 18.26 -8.69
CA HIS A 48 -16.31 17.72 -9.36
C HIS A 48 -15.32 18.81 -9.84
N PHE A 49 -14.05 18.44 -10.00
CA PHE A 49 -13.07 19.35 -10.58
C PHE A 49 -13.53 19.82 -11.98
N SER A 50 -13.35 21.11 -12.30
CA SER A 50 -13.82 21.71 -13.56
C SER A 50 -15.34 21.63 -13.85
N ALA A 51 -16.18 21.37 -12.83
CA ALA A 51 -17.64 21.43 -12.97
C ALA A 51 -18.21 22.85 -13.22
N GLY A 52 -17.37 23.89 -13.26
CA GLY A 52 -17.75 25.27 -13.58
C GLY A 52 -18.36 26.08 -12.43
N LYS A 53 -18.00 25.76 -11.18
CA LYS A 53 -18.52 26.37 -9.93
C LYS A 53 -18.22 27.87 -9.83
N SER A 54 -16.95 28.27 -9.97
CA SER A 54 -16.50 29.66 -9.90
C SER A 54 -17.16 30.53 -10.97
N THR A 55 -17.24 30.01 -12.20
CA THR A 55 -17.96 30.67 -13.31
C THR A 55 -19.44 30.87 -12.98
N LEU A 56 -20.08 29.86 -12.40
CA LEU A 56 -21.49 29.95 -12.00
C LEU A 56 -21.71 30.99 -10.91
N ILE A 57 -20.83 31.08 -9.91
CA ILE A 57 -20.88 32.11 -8.86
C ILE A 57 -20.79 33.51 -9.46
N ASN A 58 -19.83 33.77 -10.36
CA ASN A 58 -19.69 35.07 -11.02
C ASN A 58 -20.96 35.46 -11.79
N LEU A 59 -21.57 34.52 -12.50
CA LEU A 59 -22.82 34.74 -13.21
C LEU A 59 -23.99 35.07 -12.26
N LEU A 60 -24.07 34.41 -11.10
CA LEU A 60 -25.11 34.65 -10.10
C LEU A 60 -24.95 35.98 -9.37
N LEU A 61 -23.71 36.42 -9.17
CA LEU A 61 -23.37 37.72 -8.58
C LEU A 61 -23.46 38.88 -9.60
N GLU A 62 -23.52 38.57 -10.89
CA GLU A 62 -23.47 39.54 -12.00
C GLU A 62 -22.15 40.36 -11.98
N GLN A 63 -21.07 39.75 -11.47
CA GLN A 63 -19.75 40.36 -11.31
C GLN A 63 -18.66 39.30 -11.49
N ASP A 64 -17.54 39.68 -12.11
CA ASP A 64 -16.39 38.80 -12.32
C ASP A 64 -15.42 38.90 -11.14
N ILE A 65 -15.71 38.15 -10.07
CA ILE A 65 -15.01 38.25 -8.78
C ILE A 65 -14.00 37.10 -8.60
N LEU A 66 -14.37 35.88 -9.02
CA LEU A 66 -13.54 34.68 -8.92
C LEU A 66 -12.82 34.39 -10.24
N PRO A 67 -11.58 33.85 -10.23
CA PRO A 67 -10.91 33.42 -11.46
C PRO A 67 -11.61 32.19 -12.07
N SER A 68 -11.53 32.03 -13.40
CA SER A 68 -11.92 30.81 -14.10
C SER A 68 -10.72 30.26 -14.88
N SER A 69 -10.13 29.15 -14.44
CA SER A 69 -8.94 28.49 -15.02
C SER A 69 -9.18 26.97 -15.06
N PRO A 70 -8.69 26.22 -16.08
CA PRO A 70 -8.89 24.77 -16.19
C PRO A 70 -7.82 23.94 -15.46
N VAL A 71 -6.65 24.53 -15.16
CA VAL A 71 -5.72 24.05 -14.12
C VAL A 71 -6.43 24.10 -12.77
N PRO A 72 -6.14 23.19 -11.81
CA PRO A 72 -6.57 23.37 -10.43
C PRO A 72 -6.34 24.81 -9.97
N THR A 73 -7.41 25.62 -9.93
CA THR A 73 -7.41 26.85 -9.15
C THR A 73 -7.19 26.35 -7.75
N THR A 74 -5.96 26.54 -7.28
CA THR A 74 -5.37 26.10 -6.01
C THR A 74 -6.42 25.80 -4.96
N SER A 75 -6.22 24.70 -4.21
CA SER A 75 -6.97 24.09 -3.10
C SER A 75 -7.61 25.01 -2.03
N ASN A 76 -7.56 26.32 -2.25
CA ASN A 76 -7.97 27.40 -1.39
C ASN A 76 -9.47 27.65 -1.59
N THR A 77 -10.21 27.62 -0.49
CA THR A 77 -11.63 27.98 -0.51
C THR A 77 -11.78 29.48 -0.74
N ALA A 78 -12.63 29.89 -1.69
CA ALA A 78 -12.95 31.30 -1.91
C ALA A 78 -14.29 31.66 -1.26
N ILE A 79 -14.28 32.67 -0.38
CA ILE A 79 -15.43 33.10 0.41
C ILE A 79 -15.80 34.51 0.00
N VAL A 80 -16.89 34.66 -0.74
CA VAL A 80 -17.36 35.92 -1.31
C VAL A 80 -18.53 36.43 -0.47
N SER A 81 -18.30 37.48 0.32
CA SER A 81 -19.28 38.00 1.30
C SER A 81 -19.75 39.41 0.98
N VAL A 82 -21.05 39.65 1.16
CA VAL A 82 -21.66 40.98 0.99
C VAL A 82 -21.41 41.82 2.24
N ALA A 83 -20.70 42.94 2.05
CA ALA A 83 -20.32 43.86 3.11
C ALA A 83 -20.20 45.31 2.59
N ASP A 84 -20.23 46.28 3.50
CA ASP A 84 -20.20 47.71 3.17
C ASP A 84 -18.83 48.19 2.63
N LYS A 85 -17.75 47.47 2.93
CA LYS A 85 -16.38 47.79 2.51
C LYS A 85 -15.84 46.72 1.59
N GLN A 86 -15.19 47.15 0.50
CA GLN A 86 -14.49 46.26 -0.41
C GLN A 86 -13.10 45.95 0.13
N GLU A 87 -12.84 44.67 0.44
CA GLU A 87 -11.57 44.20 0.99
C GLU A 87 -11.30 42.77 0.50
N ILE A 88 -10.05 42.47 0.17
CA ILE A 88 -9.58 41.10 -0.10
C ILE A 88 -8.63 40.70 1.02
N ILE A 89 -8.88 39.53 1.58
CA ILE A 89 -8.18 39.02 2.77
C ILE A 89 -7.71 37.62 2.44
N ALA A 90 -6.39 37.40 2.45
CA ALA A 90 -5.82 36.06 2.38
C ALA A 90 -5.62 35.53 3.80
N ASN A 91 -6.25 34.41 4.13
CA ASN A 91 -6.00 33.67 5.35
C ASN A 91 -4.81 32.74 5.11
N LEU A 92 -3.85 32.80 6.02
CA LEU A 92 -2.61 32.04 5.98
C LEU A 92 -2.59 31.03 7.13
N GLU A 93 -1.68 30.07 7.06
CA GLU A 93 -1.43 29.16 8.17
C GLU A 93 -1.11 29.89 9.49
N ASN A 94 -1.22 29.16 10.60
CA ASN A 94 -0.93 29.66 11.95
C ASN A 94 -1.82 30.85 12.38
N GLN A 95 -3.08 30.88 11.91
CA GLN A 95 -4.06 31.91 12.25
C GLN A 95 -3.59 33.33 11.85
N GLN A 96 -2.82 33.43 10.79
CA GLN A 96 -2.38 34.71 10.24
C GLN A 96 -3.28 35.14 9.09
N TYR A 97 -3.27 36.44 8.80
CA TYR A 97 -3.90 36.94 7.59
C TYR A 97 -3.20 38.16 7.06
N THR A 98 -3.37 38.40 5.77
CA THR A 98 -2.94 39.65 5.16
C THR A 98 -4.03 40.23 4.28
N LYS A 99 -4.03 41.56 4.16
CA LYS A 99 -4.95 42.28 3.29
C LYS A 99 -4.29 42.50 1.94
N LEU A 100 -4.98 42.08 0.90
CA LEU A 100 -4.50 42.18 -0.47
C LEU A 100 -5.28 43.25 -1.23
N LYS A 101 -4.63 43.84 -2.23
CA LYS A 101 -5.26 44.83 -3.09
C LYS A 101 -5.98 44.19 -4.27
N THR A 102 -5.47 43.05 -4.76
CA THR A 102 -5.99 42.37 -5.95
C THR A 102 -5.93 40.85 -5.79
N TYR A 103 -6.77 40.14 -6.54
CA TYR A 103 -6.74 38.67 -6.56
C TYR A 103 -5.45 38.11 -7.18
N ASP A 104 -4.78 38.86 -8.08
CA ASP A 104 -3.50 38.44 -8.66
C ASP A 104 -2.37 38.36 -7.62
N GLU A 105 -2.46 39.11 -6.52
CA GLU A 105 -1.54 38.97 -5.39
C GLU A 105 -1.71 37.60 -4.69
N VAL A 106 -2.93 37.04 -4.64
CA VAL A 106 -3.18 35.68 -4.13
C VAL A 106 -2.45 34.65 -5.01
N LYS A 107 -2.58 34.76 -6.34
CA LYS A 107 -1.89 33.87 -7.28
C LYS A 107 -0.37 33.94 -7.13
N LYS A 108 0.17 35.14 -6.88
CA LYS A 108 1.60 35.33 -6.61
C LYS A 108 2.03 34.70 -5.29
N MET A 109 1.23 34.80 -4.23
CA MET A 109 1.51 34.16 -2.94
C MET A 109 1.55 32.63 -3.04
N ASN A 110 0.56 32.02 -3.71
CA ASN A 110 0.55 30.57 -3.93
C ASN A 110 1.76 30.09 -4.75
N ARG A 111 2.23 30.88 -5.73
CA ARG A 111 3.44 30.58 -6.52
C ARG A 111 4.75 30.67 -5.73
N LEU A 112 4.76 31.39 -4.62
CA LEU A 112 5.93 31.56 -3.76
C LEU A 112 5.94 30.54 -2.60
N ASN A 113 5.18 29.45 -2.71
CA ASN A 113 4.98 28.44 -1.66
C ASN A 113 4.50 29.05 -0.33
N VAL A 114 3.68 30.11 -0.40
CA VAL A 114 2.95 30.59 0.78
C VAL A 114 1.62 29.86 0.80
N ASP A 115 1.42 29.00 1.79
CA ASP A 115 0.18 28.24 1.97
C ASP A 115 -0.97 29.17 2.38
N VAL A 116 -1.83 29.48 1.41
CA VAL A 116 -3.05 30.27 1.61
C VAL A 116 -4.22 29.33 1.84
N GLU A 117 -4.76 29.29 3.06
CA GLU A 117 -5.87 28.40 3.43
C GLU A 117 -7.18 28.79 2.73
N SER A 118 -7.48 30.09 2.69
CA SER A 118 -8.70 30.62 2.07
C SER A 118 -8.57 32.09 1.69
N VAL A 119 -9.39 32.50 0.72
CA VAL A 119 -9.46 33.89 0.27
C VAL A 119 -10.85 34.44 0.56
N GLU A 120 -10.90 35.48 1.37
CA GLU A 120 -12.12 36.21 1.66
C GLU A 120 -12.20 37.47 0.81
N ILE A 121 -13.30 37.60 0.08
CA ILE A 121 -13.59 38.74 -0.79
C ILE A 121 -14.86 39.41 -0.28
N ASN A 122 -14.69 40.56 0.36
CA ASN A 122 -15.79 41.41 0.78
C ASN A 122 -16.11 42.40 -0.34
N PHE A 123 -17.38 42.47 -0.74
CA PHE A 123 -17.82 43.37 -1.80
C PHE A 123 -19.22 43.96 -1.50
N PRO A 124 -19.50 45.18 -1.98
CA PRO A 124 -20.83 45.75 -1.86
C PRO A 124 -21.78 45.13 -2.89
N SER A 125 -23.00 44.79 -2.46
CA SER A 125 -24.06 44.31 -3.34
C SER A 125 -25.38 45.03 -3.05
N SER A 126 -26.15 45.31 -4.11
CA SER A 126 -27.52 45.79 -4.01
C SER A 126 -28.56 44.66 -4.12
N LYS A 127 -28.13 43.46 -4.52
CA LYS A 127 -28.98 42.29 -4.78
C LYS A 127 -29.21 41.44 -3.54
N PHE A 128 -28.21 41.34 -2.67
CA PHE A 128 -28.23 40.52 -1.45
C PHE A 128 -27.98 41.41 -0.21
N LYS A 129 -28.47 40.98 0.95
CA LYS A 129 -28.31 41.70 2.24
C LYS A 129 -26.93 41.45 2.84
N ASN A 130 -26.46 42.37 3.69
CA ASN A 130 -25.20 42.22 4.43
C ASN A 130 -25.12 40.87 5.16
N GLY A 131 -23.94 40.24 5.08
CA GLY A 131 -23.69 38.91 5.60
C GLY A 131 -24.17 37.76 4.70
N PHE A 132 -24.70 38.01 3.50
CA PHE A 132 -24.88 36.93 2.52
C PHE A 132 -23.52 36.52 1.96
N THR A 133 -23.22 35.22 1.97
CA THR A 133 -21.90 34.69 1.63
C THR A 133 -22.03 33.54 0.63
N LEU A 134 -21.30 33.63 -0.48
CA LEU A 134 -21.12 32.52 -1.42
C LEU A 134 -19.74 31.91 -1.18
N GLN A 135 -19.69 30.59 -1.05
CA GLN A 135 -18.46 29.86 -0.82
C GLN A 135 -18.20 28.94 -2.01
N ASP A 136 -17.08 29.16 -2.71
CA ASP A 136 -16.59 28.29 -3.77
C ASP A 136 -15.59 27.32 -3.18
N THR A 137 -15.87 26.02 -3.30
CA THR A 137 -15.05 24.97 -2.69
C THR A 137 -14.18 24.27 -3.74
N PRO A 138 -13.02 23.72 -3.35
CA PRO A 138 -12.27 22.79 -4.19
C PRO A 138 -13.12 21.59 -4.65
N GLY A 139 -12.64 20.88 -5.68
CA GLY A 139 -13.32 19.69 -6.23
C GLY A 139 -13.43 18.54 -5.22
N VAL A 140 -14.50 17.76 -5.26
CA VAL A 140 -14.76 16.63 -4.31
C VAL A 140 -14.22 15.27 -4.78
N ASP A 141 -13.56 15.20 -5.94
CA ASP A 141 -13.18 13.93 -6.61
C ASP A 141 -11.82 13.40 -6.16
N SER A 142 -11.24 14.07 -5.18
CA SER A 142 -9.96 13.74 -4.62
C SER A 142 -10.13 12.68 -3.52
N ASN A 143 -9.70 11.44 -3.79
CA ASN A 143 -9.51 10.36 -2.82
C ASN A 143 -8.41 10.63 -1.77
N VAL A 144 -7.80 11.83 -1.77
CA VAL A 144 -6.83 12.26 -0.77
C VAL A 144 -7.52 12.64 0.55
N ALA A 145 -7.07 12.00 1.63
CA ALA A 145 -7.49 12.27 3.00
C ALA A 145 -7.36 13.77 3.41
N THR A 146 -6.48 14.55 2.77
CA THR A 146 -6.36 16.00 3.04
C THR A 146 -7.46 16.86 2.39
N HIS A 147 -8.18 16.37 1.37
CA HIS A 147 -9.34 17.07 0.81
C HIS A 147 -10.66 16.68 1.46
N GLN A 148 -10.69 15.55 2.17
CA GLN A 148 -11.84 15.19 3.00
C GLN A 148 -12.03 16.18 4.15
N SER A 149 -10.95 16.71 4.73
CA SER A 149 -11.00 17.71 5.81
C SER A 149 -11.47 19.09 5.32
N THR A 150 -11.04 19.58 4.15
CA THR A 150 -11.56 20.82 3.54
C THR A 150 -13.02 20.67 3.14
N THR A 151 -13.37 19.48 2.62
CA THR A 151 -14.74 19.11 2.28
C THR A 151 -15.66 19.11 3.49
N GLU A 152 -15.15 18.65 4.63
CA GLU A 152 -15.84 18.68 5.90
C GLU A 152 -15.95 20.09 6.49
N GLN A 153 -14.90 20.91 6.41
CA GLN A 153 -14.88 22.28 6.94
C GLN A 153 -16.00 23.16 6.38
N PHE A 154 -16.25 23.13 5.07
CA PHE A 154 -17.34 23.93 4.50
C PHE A 154 -18.72 23.40 4.86
N MET A 155 -18.87 22.10 5.14
CA MET A 155 -20.17 21.57 5.60
C MET A 155 -20.63 22.28 6.87
N TYR A 156 -19.69 22.56 7.77
CA TYR A 156 -19.99 23.19 9.06
C TYR A 156 -20.37 24.64 8.93
N THR A 157 -19.84 25.35 7.94
CA THR A 157 -20.16 26.76 7.69
C THR A 157 -21.39 26.94 6.79
N SER A 158 -21.85 25.90 6.09
CA SER A 158 -22.93 25.97 5.10
C SER A 158 -24.33 25.99 5.74
N ASN A 159 -25.16 26.96 5.32
CA ASN A 159 -26.60 26.90 5.56
C ASN A 159 -27.32 26.10 4.47
N ILE A 160 -26.79 26.13 3.24
CA ILE A 160 -27.31 25.39 2.08
C ILE A 160 -26.19 24.99 1.11
N LEU A 161 -26.33 23.82 0.48
CA LEU A 161 -25.33 23.25 -0.42
C LEU A 161 -25.83 23.22 -1.87
N PHE A 162 -25.01 23.72 -2.80
CA PHE A 162 -25.22 23.65 -4.25
C PHE A 162 -24.24 22.65 -4.85
N TYR A 163 -24.69 21.41 -5.04
CA TYR A 163 -23.86 20.35 -5.59
C TYR A 163 -23.88 20.39 -7.12
N THR A 164 -22.77 20.79 -7.73
CA THR A 164 -22.61 21.12 -9.15
C THR A 164 -21.86 20.02 -9.89
N VAL A 165 -22.45 19.51 -10.96
CA VAL A 165 -21.88 18.43 -11.78
C VAL A 165 -21.85 18.83 -13.25
N ASP A 166 -20.87 18.29 -13.98
CA ASP A 166 -20.81 18.38 -15.44
C ASP A 166 -21.92 17.50 -16.06
N TYR A 167 -22.57 18.00 -17.11
CA TYR A 167 -23.59 17.31 -17.89
C TYR A 167 -23.25 15.85 -18.25
N ASN A 168 -21.99 15.55 -18.61
CA ASN A 168 -21.57 14.20 -18.99
C ASN A 168 -21.36 13.24 -17.81
N HIS A 169 -21.21 13.78 -16.58
CA HIS A 169 -20.86 12.99 -15.40
C HIS A 169 -21.98 12.93 -14.35
N VAL A 170 -23.18 13.43 -14.66
CA VAL A 170 -24.32 13.50 -13.73
C VAL A 170 -24.66 12.16 -13.08
N GLN A 171 -24.53 11.05 -13.81
CA GLN A 171 -24.96 9.72 -13.37
C GLN A 171 -23.88 8.92 -12.60
N SER A 172 -22.75 9.53 -12.25
CA SER A 172 -21.71 8.87 -11.44
C SER A 172 -22.25 8.45 -10.06
N ALA A 173 -21.98 7.20 -9.65
CA ALA A 173 -22.35 6.68 -8.35
C ALA A 173 -21.73 7.48 -7.18
N LEU A 174 -20.52 8.02 -7.38
CA LEU A 174 -19.83 8.85 -6.38
C LEU A 174 -20.60 10.14 -6.06
N ASN A 175 -21.19 10.78 -7.08
CA ASN A 175 -22.04 11.97 -6.89
C ASN A 175 -23.19 11.65 -5.94
N PHE A 176 -23.89 10.55 -6.19
CA PHE A 176 -25.06 10.15 -5.43
C PHE A 176 -24.69 9.73 -4.00
N GLN A 177 -23.58 9.02 -3.82
CA GLN A 177 -23.07 8.67 -2.49
C GLN A 177 -22.72 9.92 -1.66
N PHE A 178 -22.08 10.92 -2.28
CA PHE A 178 -21.76 12.17 -1.61
C PHE A 178 -23.03 12.93 -1.19
N ILE A 179 -23.99 13.10 -2.10
CA ILE A 179 -25.25 13.77 -1.80
C ILE A 179 -26.00 13.05 -0.67
N LYS A 180 -26.00 11.71 -0.67
CA LYS A 180 -26.60 10.90 0.39
C LYS A 180 -25.96 11.16 1.76
N ARG A 181 -24.62 11.23 1.83
CA ARG A 181 -23.89 11.60 3.06
C ARG A 181 -24.31 12.98 3.57
N MET A 182 -24.53 13.95 2.69
CA MET A 182 -25.02 15.29 3.07
C MET A 182 -26.45 15.25 3.63
N ASN A 183 -27.32 14.42 3.06
CA ASN A 183 -28.67 14.20 3.57
C ASN A 183 -28.66 13.57 4.98
N ASP A 184 -27.75 12.62 5.24
CA ASP A 184 -27.61 11.98 6.57
C ASP A 184 -27.17 12.98 7.66
N VAL A 185 -26.34 13.96 7.30
CA VAL A 185 -25.91 15.06 8.18
C VAL A 185 -27.00 16.16 8.33
N GLY A 186 -28.08 16.07 7.55
CA GLY A 186 -29.22 16.99 7.60
C GLY A 186 -28.97 18.35 6.91
N ILE A 187 -28.00 18.42 5.99
CA ILE A 187 -27.75 19.64 5.20
C ILE A 187 -28.68 19.65 3.98
N PRO A 188 -29.42 20.74 3.72
CA PRO A 188 -30.23 20.86 2.50
C PRO A 188 -29.34 20.93 1.25
N VAL A 189 -29.58 20.03 0.29
CA VAL A 189 -28.83 19.97 -0.98
C VAL A 189 -29.70 20.42 -2.15
N ILE A 190 -29.11 21.22 -3.04
CA ILE A 190 -29.62 21.58 -4.35
C ILE A 190 -28.69 21.00 -5.39
N PHE A 191 -29.24 20.33 -6.41
CA PHE A 191 -28.43 19.70 -7.45
C PHE A 191 -28.37 20.58 -8.70
N ILE A 192 -27.16 20.93 -9.13
CA ILE A 192 -26.90 21.79 -10.28
C ILE A 192 -26.25 20.97 -11.38
N ILE A 193 -26.93 20.84 -12.52
CA ILE A 193 -26.37 20.22 -13.72
C ILE A 193 -25.88 21.35 -14.63
N ASN A 194 -24.58 21.51 -14.71
CA ASN A 194 -23.91 22.58 -15.45
C ASN A 194 -23.42 22.08 -16.83
N GLN A 195 -23.07 23.02 -17.70
CA GLN A 195 -22.55 22.75 -19.05
C GLN A 195 -23.56 22.01 -19.94
N ILE A 196 -24.85 22.32 -19.81
CA ILE A 196 -25.91 21.69 -20.61
C ILE A 196 -25.81 21.98 -22.11
N ASP A 197 -24.97 22.94 -22.52
CA ASP A 197 -24.60 23.20 -23.92
C ASP A 197 -23.87 22.03 -24.58
N LYS A 198 -23.32 21.08 -23.80
CA LYS A 198 -22.76 19.83 -24.30
C LYS A 198 -23.84 18.82 -24.75
N HIS A 199 -25.11 19.08 -24.45
CA HIS A 199 -26.19 18.20 -24.83
C HIS A 199 -26.32 18.07 -26.35
N ASN A 200 -26.56 16.84 -26.81
CA ASN A 200 -26.82 16.55 -28.21
C ASN A 200 -28.19 15.86 -28.36
N ASP A 201 -29.18 16.61 -28.86
CA ASP A 201 -30.55 16.12 -29.07
C ASP A 201 -30.64 14.97 -30.09
N ASP A 202 -29.64 14.83 -30.98
CA ASP A 202 -29.59 13.73 -31.95
C ASP A 202 -29.31 12.37 -31.28
N GLU A 203 -28.73 12.36 -30.08
CA GLU A 203 -28.44 11.13 -29.32
C GLU A 203 -29.60 10.76 -28.38
N ILE A 204 -30.01 11.70 -27.54
CA ILE A 204 -31.14 11.58 -26.61
C ILE A 204 -31.81 12.94 -26.46
N THR A 205 -33.14 12.96 -26.37
CA THR A 205 -33.86 14.22 -26.08
C THR A 205 -33.58 14.70 -24.66
N PHE A 206 -33.52 16.03 -24.46
CA PHE A 206 -33.30 16.62 -23.14
C PHE A 206 -34.32 16.17 -22.07
N GLU A 207 -35.59 15.99 -22.45
CA GLU A 207 -36.63 15.48 -21.54
C GLU A 207 -36.38 14.03 -21.10
N THR A 208 -35.86 13.18 -22.01
CA THR A 208 -35.48 11.81 -21.65
C THR A 208 -34.29 11.81 -20.69
N PHE A 209 -33.34 12.73 -20.87
CA PHE A 209 -32.23 12.93 -19.95
C PHE A 209 -32.72 13.31 -18.54
N LYS A 210 -33.61 14.32 -18.41
CA LYS A 210 -34.20 14.72 -17.12
C LYS A 210 -34.88 13.54 -16.39
N GLN A 211 -35.65 12.73 -17.13
CA GLN A 211 -36.32 11.55 -16.57
C GLN A 211 -35.33 10.53 -16.01
N ARG A 212 -34.21 10.30 -16.70
CA ARG A 212 -33.16 9.37 -16.21
C ARG A 212 -32.49 9.88 -14.94
N VAL A 213 -32.19 11.18 -14.87
CA VAL A 213 -31.61 11.80 -13.67
C VAL A 213 -32.55 11.65 -12.47
N ASN A 214 -33.84 12.00 -12.64
CA ASN A 214 -34.83 11.86 -11.58
C ASN A 214 -34.97 10.42 -11.10
N LYS A 215 -34.97 9.46 -12.04
CA LYS A 215 -34.99 8.04 -11.69
C LYS A 215 -33.79 7.64 -10.83
N SER A 216 -32.59 8.08 -11.18
CA SER A 216 -31.39 7.79 -10.36
C SER A 216 -31.46 8.41 -8.97
N ILE A 217 -32.01 9.61 -8.83
CA ILE A 217 -32.22 10.25 -7.51
C ILE A 217 -33.18 9.43 -6.64
N GLU A 218 -34.28 8.94 -7.23
CA GLU A 218 -35.24 8.06 -6.56
C GLU A 218 -34.60 6.72 -6.16
N ASP A 219 -33.86 6.08 -7.07
CA ASP A 219 -33.22 4.78 -6.85
C ASP A 219 -32.20 4.83 -5.69
N TRP A 220 -31.58 5.99 -5.43
CA TRP A 220 -30.59 6.19 -4.36
C TRP A 220 -31.17 6.68 -3.01
N ASP A 221 -32.49 6.93 -2.94
CA ASP A 221 -33.20 7.56 -1.81
C ASP A 221 -32.61 8.94 -1.45
N ILE A 222 -32.29 9.72 -2.48
CA ILE A 222 -31.72 11.07 -2.32
C ILE A 222 -32.84 12.10 -2.16
N LYS A 223 -32.69 12.98 -1.16
CA LYS A 223 -33.61 14.08 -0.88
C LYS A 223 -33.00 15.40 -1.32
N LEU A 224 -33.48 15.89 -2.45
CA LEU A 224 -33.10 17.21 -2.98
C LEU A 224 -34.11 18.28 -2.59
N THR A 225 -33.61 19.50 -2.36
CA THR A 225 -34.44 20.69 -2.18
C THR A 225 -34.98 21.18 -3.53
N ASP A 226 -34.13 21.17 -4.56
CA ASP A 226 -34.47 21.52 -5.94
C ASP A 226 -33.36 21.01 -6.90
N ILE A 227 -33.64 21.03 -8.20
CA ILE A 227 -32.70 20.72 -9.28
C ILE A 227 -32.71 21.85 -10.33
N PHE A 228 -31.53 22.23 -10.82
CA PHE A 228 -31.39 23.26 -11.85
C PHE A 228 -30.47 22.81 -12.98
N TYR A 229 -30.86 23.14 -14.21
CA TYR A 229 -30.09 22.90 -15.43
C TYR A 229 -29.52 24.23 -15.94
N VAL A 230 -28.20 24.39 -15.96
CA VAL A 230 -27.56 25.69 -16.22
C VAL A 230 -26.39 25.60 -17.21
N THR A 231 -26.10 26.71 -17.89
CA THR A 231 -24.88 26.91 -18.69
C THR A 231 -24.52 28.40 -18.76
N LYS A 232 -23.25 28.70 -19.06
CA LYS A 232 -22.80 30.07 -19.35
C LYS A 232 -23.18 30.55 -20.76
N PHE A 233 -23.52 29.61 -21.65
CA PHE A 233 -23.88 29.90 -23.04
C PHE A 233 -25.39 30.10 -23.20
N ASP A 234 -25.80 30.57 -24.37
CA ASP A 234 -27.24 30.64 -24.70
C ASP A 234 -27.77 29.24 -24.98
N HIS A 235 -28.81 28.82 -24.25
CA HIS A 235 -29.43 27.50 -24.38
C HIS A 235 -30.91 27.59 -23.94
N PRO A 236 -31.87 26.98 -24.67
CA PRO A 236 -33.30 27.13 -24.40
C PRO A 236 -33.73 26.61 -23.02
N GLU A 237 -33.03 25.59 -22.52
CA GLU A 237 -33.30 24.95 -21.23
C GLU A 237 -32.50 25.56 -20.07
N ASN A 238 -31.83 26.71 -20.28
CA ASN A 238 -30.98 27.32 -19.26
C ASN A 238 -31.80 27.98 -18.14
N GLU A 239 -31.70 27.46 -16.92
CA GLU A 239 -32.46 27.91 -15.74
C GLU A 239 -31.69 28.89 -14.84
N LEU A 240 -30.59 29.47 -15.31
CA LEU A 240 -29.73 30.37 -14.53
C LEU A 240 -30.51 31.53 -13.87
N SER A 241 -31.51 32.11 -14.55
CA SER A 241 -32.36 33.16 -13.98
C SER A 241 -33.24 32.67 -12.82
N ARG A 242 -33.76 31.43 -12.89
CA ARG A 242 -34.55 30.80 -11.83
C ARG A 242 -33.69 30.53 -10.59
N LEU A 243 -32.47 30.02 -10.80
CA LEU A 243 -31.48 29.80 -9.75
C LEU A 243 -31.11 31.11 -9.02
N SER A 244 -30.88 32.19 -9.79
CA SER A 244 -30.60 33.54 -9.26
C SER A 244 -31.74 34.06 -8.36
N GLN A 245 -33.00 33.93 -8.80
CA GLN A 245 -34.17 34.35 -8.00
C GLN A 245 -34.33 33.52 -6.72
N TYR A 246 -34.08 32.22 -6.79
CA TYR A 246 -34.13 31.32 -5.65
C TYR A 246 -33.15 31.75 -4.54
N LEU A 247 -31.90 32.10 -4.90
CA LEU A 247 -30.91 32.60 -3.94
C LEU A 247 -31.37 33.88 -3.23
N VAL A 248 -31.95 34.83 -3.98
CA VAL A 248 -32.49 36.07 -3.42
C VAL A 248 -33.65 35.78 -2.45
N GLN A 249 -34.50 34.80 -2.76
CA GLN A 249 -35.58 34.38 -1.85
C GLN A 249 -35.04 33.79 -0.55
N LYS A 250 -34.00 32.94 -0.62
CA LYS A 250 -33.37 32.34 0.56
C LYS A 250 -32.70 33.38 1.45
N ASP A 251 -32.01 34.36 0.86
CA ASP A 251 -31.44 35.48 1.61
C ASP A 251 -32.51 36.34 2.31
N ASN A 252 -33.72 36.41 1.76
CA ASN A 252 -34.84 37.09 2.39
C ASN A 252 -35.48 36.32 3.55
N SER A 253 -35.24 35.00 3.64
CA SER A 253 -35.82 34.10 4.63
C SER A 253 -34.74 33.21 5.28
N ARG A 254 -33.72 33.86 5.86
CA ARG A 254 -32.59 33.17 6.53
C ARG A 254 -33.08 32.35 7.73
N GLU A 255 -32.45 31.20 7.96
CA GLU A 255 -32.72 30.39 9.15
C GLU A 255 -32.26 31.12 10.44
N PRO A 256 -32.90 30.86 11.60
CA PRO A 256 -32.43 31.39 12.87
C PRO A 256 -31.02 30.88 13.22
N ILE A 257 -30.16 31.78 13.70
CA ILE A 257 -28.78 31.44 14.04
C ILE A 257 -28.67 30.42 15.20
N GLU A 258 -29.66 30.40 16.09
CA GLU A 258 -29.74 29.44 17.20
C GLU A 258 -29.88 28.00 16.69
N ASP A 259 -30.75 27.77 15.71
CA ASP A 259 -30.97 26.45 15.11
C ASP A 259 -29.70 25.95 14.40
N TYR A 260 -29.02 26.84 13.68
CA TYR A 260 -27.73 26.57 13.06
C TYR A 260 -26.66 26.20 14.11
N VAL A 261 -26.54 26.97 15.19
CA VAL A 261 -25.53 26.75 16.25
C VAL A 261 -25.79 25.44 16.98
N ASN A 262 -27.03 25.13 17.33
CA ASN A 262 -27.39 23.88 18.00
C ASN A 262 -27.02 22.65 17.16
N ARG A 263 -27.32 22.67 15.85
CA ARG A 263 -26.93 21.61 14.92
C ARG A 263 -25.40 21.49 14.81
N THR A 264 -24.71 22.62 14.71
CA THR A 264 -23.25 22.67 14.53
C THR A 264 -22.48 22.20 15.78
N VAL A 265 -22.93 22.59 16.99
CA VAL A 265 -22.33 22.13 18.26
C VAL A 265 -22.45 20.62 18.42
N LYS A 266 -23.63 20.05 18.09
CA LYS A 266 -23.84 18.59 18.13
C LYS A 266 -22.85 17.90 17.19
N PHE A 267 -22.75 18.40 15.96
CA PHE A 267 -21.85 17.86 14.96
C PHE A 267 -20.38 17.91 15.42
N ILE A 268 -19.88 19.08 15.83
CA ILE A 268 -18.48 19.27 16.25
C ILE A 268 -18.14 18.36 17.43
N THR A 269 -19.08 18.16 18.35
CA THR A 269 -18.90 17.25 19.50
C THR A 269 -18.75 15.80 19.01
N GLU A 270 -19.58 15.34 18.08
CA GLU A 270 -19.50 13.98 17.51
C GLU A 270 -18.19 13.78 16.73
N ALA A 271 -17.76 14.77 15.95
CA ALA A 271 -16.50 14.74 15.22
C ALA A 271 -15.27 14.70 16.14
N GLN A 272 -15.25 15.51 17.21
CA GLN A 272 -14.16 15.49 18.18
C GLN A 272 -14.06 14.15 18.91
N LEU A 273 -15.21 13.57 19.27
CA LEU A 273 -15.22 12.24 19.91
C LEU A 273 -14.69 11.16 18.97
N GLY A 274 -14.99 11.24 17.67
CA GLY A 274 -14.40 10.38 16.65
C GLY A 274 -12.87 10.57 16.52
N TYR A 275 -12.39 11.82 16.49
CA TYR A 275 -10.95 12.11 16.44
C TYR A 275 -10.20 11.58 17.66
N ILE A 276 -10.70 11.84 18.87
CA ILE A 276 -10.06 11.34 20.11
C ILE A 276 -10.04 9.82 20.11
N GLN A 277 -11.11 9.17 19.63
CA GLN A 277 -11.16 7.72 19.53
C GLN A 277 -10.09 7.17 18.58
N ASN A 278 -9.83 7.83 17.45
CA ASN A 278 -8.80 7.44 16.49
C ASN A 278 -7.38 7.70 17.02
N GLU A 279 -7.10 8.86 17.63
CA GLU A 279 -5.77 9.14 18.21
C GLU A 279 -5.43 8.21 19.37
N LEU A 280 -6.42 7.88 20.22
CA LEU A 280 -6.23 6.84 21.24
C LEU A 280 -5.88 5.51 20.58
N GLN A 281 -6.51 5.16 19.46
CA GLN A 281 -6.22 3.94 18.71
C GLN A 281 -4.84 3.98 18.04
N ASP A 282 -4.42 5.10 17.47
CA ASP A 282 -3.11 5.26 16.82
C ASP A 282 -1.96 5.19 17.84
N ILE A 283 -2.13 5.80 19.01
CA ILE A 283 -1.16 5.70 20.11
C ILE A 283 -1.06 4.24 20.59
N LEU A 284 -2.19 3.55 20.69
CA LEU A 284 -2.23 2.13 21.03
C LEU A 284 -1.57 1.27 19.94
N GLU A 285 -1.72 1.60 18.66
CA GLU A 285 -1.06 0.92 17.54
C GLU A 285 0.45 1.19 17.47
N GLN A 286 0.89 2.43 17.73
CA GLN A 286 2.32 2.79 17.83
C GLN A 286 3.00 2.07 18.99
N LEU A 287 2.32 1.97 20.12
CA LEU A 287 2.76 1.22 21.27
C LEU A 287 2.51 -0.30 21.13
N ASN A 288 1.82 -0.70 20.05
CA ASN A 288 1.41 -2.07 19.69
C ASN A 288 0.68 -2.82 20.83
N ILE A 289 -0.26 -2.14 21.49
CA ILE A 289 -0.98 -2.58 22.70
C ILE A 289 -2.47 -2.25 22.57
N ASN A 290 -3.36 -2.99 23.21
CA ASN A 290 -4.80 -2.65 23.21
C ASN A 290 -5.15 -1.69 24.35
N GLU A 291 -6.29 -0.98 24.26
CA GLU A 291 -6.77 -0.03 25.28
C GLU A 291 -6.85 -0.67 26.68
N ASP A 292 -7.31 -1.90 26.75
CA ASP A 292 -7.43 -2.68 28.00
C ASP A 292 -6.07 -3.15 28.56
N GLU A 293 -5.02 -3.11 27.74
CA GLU A 293 -3.65 -3.51 28.06
C GLU A 293 -2.76 -2.30 28.36
N PHE A 294 -3.25 -1.07 28.13
CA PHE A 294 -2.47 0.16 28.25
C PHE A 294 -1.80 0.31 29.62
N GLU A 295 -2.54 0.10 30.71
CA GLU A 295 -1.98 0.21 32.06
C GLU A 295 -0.85 -0.81 32.31
N GLN A 296 -0.94 -2.01 31.71
CA GLN A 296 0.09 -3.05 31.84
C GLN A 296 1.30 -2.78 30.93
N ALA A 297 1.07 -2.29 29.73
CA ALA A 297 2.12 -1.93 28.77
C ALA A 297 2.92 -0.70 29.21
N TYR A 298 2.27 0.32 29.76
CA TYR A 298 2.94 1.49 30.32
C TYR A 298 3.85 1.11 31.48
N ALA A 299 3.41 0.18 32.34
CA ALA A 299 4.24 -0.39 33.39
C ALA A 299 5.43 -1.23 32.85
N LYS A 300 5.25 -1.96 31.73
CA LYS A 300 6.29 -2.77 31.06
C LYS A 300 7.31 -1.92 30.29
N PHE A 301 6.90 -0.82 29.66
CA PHE A 301 7.80 0.14 29.00
C PHE A 301 8.77 0.79 30.00
N GLN A 302 8.26 1.20 31.17
CA GLN A 302 9.10 1.68 32.28
C GLN A 302 10.14 0.62 32.72
N GLN A 303 9.87 -0.66 32.48
CA GLN A 303 10.77 -1.77 32.74
C GLN A 303 11.78 -2.01 31.59
N ASN A 304 11.38 -1.84 30.32
CA ASN A 304 12.23 -2.02 29.13
C ASN A 304 13.28 -0.91 28.93
N GLN A 305 13.10 0.29 29.47
CA GLN A 305 14.15 1.30 29.50
C GLN A 305 15.40 0.80 30.27
N ALA A 306 15.24 -0.19 31.15
CA ALA A 306 16.35 -0.90 31.80
C ALA A 306 17.04 -1.94 30.90
N VAL A 307 16.40 -2.39 29.81
CA VAL A 307 16.87 -3.44 28.88
C VAL A 307 17.92 -2.92 27.88
N SER A 308 17.87 -1.64 27.49
CA SER A 308 18.95 -1.02 26.71
C SER A 308 20.28 -0.97 27.47
N GLU A 309 20.27 -1.07 28.80
CA GLU A 309 21.49 -1.29 29.59
C GLU A 309 21.97 -2.76 29.53
N GLU A 310 21.12 -3.73 29.17
CA GLU A 310 21.42 -5.17 29.17
C GLU A 310 22.33 -5.59 28.01
N ALA A 311 22.28 -4.90 26.86
CA ALA A 311 23.22 -5.10 25.76
C ALA A 311 24.68 -4.80 26.17
N ARG A 312 24.90 -3.95 27.20
CA ARG A 312 26.25 -3.70 27.77
C ARG A 312 26.79 -4.89 28.56
N LEU A 313 25.93 -5.78 29.07
CA LEU A 313 26.28 -6.86 29.99
C LEU A 313 26.88 -8.10 29.30
N LEU A 314 26.66 -8.26 27.98
CA LEU A 314 27.12 -9.40 27.18
C LEU A 314 28.65 -9.46 26.95
N ASN A 315 29.38 -8.43 27.35
CA ASN A 315 30.85 -8.43 27.33
C ASN A 315 31.48 -9.19 28.51
N ASN A 316 30.69 -9.63 29.48
CA ASN A 316 31.17 -10.37 30.65
C ASN A 316 30.31 -11.63 30.90
N PRO A 317 30.86 -12.85 30.69
CA PRO A 317 30.14 -14.12 30.86
C PRO A 317 29.51 -14.31 32.25
N ASP A 318 30.19 -13.88 33.31
CA ASP A 318 29.69 -14.02 34.69
C ASP A 318 28.49 -13.09 34.96
N GLN A 319 28.55 -11.87 34.40
CA GLN A 319 27.44 -10.92 34.51
C GLN A 319 26.24 -11.37 33.66
N SER A 320 26.49 -11.90 32.47
CA SER A 320 25.46 -12.45 31.58
C SER A 320 24.75 -13.66 32.20
N LEU A 321 25.51 -14.56 32.85
CA LEU A 321 24.91 -15.69 33.57
C LEU A 321 24.11 -15.22 34.79
N SER A 322 24.60 -14.22 35.53
CA SER A 322 23.86 -13.64 36.66
C SER A 322 22.57 -12.97 36.21
N PHE A 323 22.60 -12.33 35.04
CA PHE A 323 21.48 -11.68 34.40
C PHE A 323 20.41 -12.69 33.97
N LEU A 324 20.78 -13.76 33.25
CA LEU A 324 19.83 -14.82 32.87
C LEU A 324 19.19 -15.50 34.09
N LYS A 325 19.97 -15.70 35.17
CA LYS A 325 19.44 -16.22 36.45
C LYS A 325 18.46 -15.25 37.10
N GLN A 326 18.71 -13.94 37.00
CA GLN A 326 17.82 -12.91 37.52
C GLN A 326 16.53 -12.82 36.71
N LYS A 327 16.59 -12.80 35.37
CA LYS A 327 15.41 -12.83 34.50
C LYS A 327 14.55 -14.07 34.75
N ARG A 328 15.17 -15.26 34.84
CA ARG A 328 14.44 -16.47 35.23
C ARG A 328 13.74 -16.30 36.58
N LYS A 329 14.43 -15.75 37.57
CA LYS A 329 13.84 -15.50 38.88
C LYS A 329 12.64 -14.56 38.79
N ASP A 330 12.76 -13.47 38.04
CA ASP A 330 11.67 -12.50 37.86
C ASP A 330 10.48 -13.15 37.13
N ILE A 331 10.72 -14.01 36.14
CA ILE A 331 9.67 -14.80 35.47
C ILE A 331 8.99 -15.75 36.46
N LEU A 332 9.77 -16.49 37.26
CA LEU A 332 9.23 -17.44 38.23
C LEU A 332 8.46 -16.77 39.38
N ASP A 333 8.90 -15.57 39.81
CA ASP A 333 8.25 -14.79 40.86
C ASP A 333 6.94 -14.14 40.37
N ASN A 334 6.85 -13.79 39.07
CA ASN A 334 5.69 -13.13 38.46
C ASN A 334 4.76 -14.06 37.67
N ALA A 335 5.13 -15.33 37.47
CA ALA A 335 4.33 -16.29 36.71
C ALA A 335 2.98 -16.53 37.40
N TYR A 336 1.89 -16.12 36.75
CA TYR A 336 0.53 -16.28 37.27
C TYR A 336 0.01 -17.71 37.06
N ILE A 337 0.60 -18.67 37.76
CA ILE A 337 0.28 -20.10 37.67
C ILE A 337 -0.91 -20.46 38.56
N MET A 338 -0.94 -19.92 39.78
CA MET A 338 -1.96 -20.25 40.79
C MET A 338 -3.19 -19.35 40.68
N THR A 339 -3.82 -19.40 39.51
CA THR A 339 -5.06 -18.70 39.18
C THR A 339 -6.25 -19.21 40.00
N HIS A 340 -7.38 -18.50 40.00
CA HIS A 340 -8.56 -18.94 40.74
C HIS A 340 -9.05 -20.33 40.28
N ASP A 341 -9.16 -20.54 38.97
CA ASP A 341 -9.52 -21.83 38.37
C ASP A 341 -8.52 -22.93 38.73
N MET A 342 -7.21 -22.65 38.69
CA MET A 342 -6.19 -23.62 39.07
C MET A 342 -6.30 -24.03 40.56
N ARG A 343 -6.57 -23.07 41.45
CA ARG A 343 -6.78 -23.35 42.89
C ARG A 343 -8.04 -24.17 43.14
N GLU A 344 -9.08 -23.99 42.34
CA GLU A 344 -10.31 -24.79 42.42
C GLU A 344 -10.10 -26.22 41.88
N ASP A 345 -9.34 -26.40 40.80
CA ASP A 345 -8.94 -27.73 40.33
C ASP A 345 -8.08 -28.46 41.38
N ILE A 346 -7.14 -27.76 42.02
CA ILE A 346 -6.34 -28.29 43.14
C ILE A 346 -7.24 -28.65 44.33
N ARG A 347 -8.21 -27.80 44.69
CA ARG A 347 -9.18 -28.08 45.75
C ARG A 347 -9.93 -29.38 45.46
N HIS A 348 -10.45 -29.55 44.24
CA HIS A 348 -11.18 -30.77 43.87
C HIS A 348 -10.31 -32.03 43.92
N TYR A 349 -9.03 -31.92 43.55
CA TYR A 349 -8.07 -33.00 43.74
C TYR A 349 -7.86 -33.31 45.23
N LEU A 350 -7.59 -32.31 46.07
CA LEU A 350 -7.38 -32.49 47.51
C LEU A 350 -8.61 -33.05 48.23
N GLU A 351 -9.81 -32.60 47.86
CA GLU A 351 -11.08 -33.13 48.39
C GLU A 351 -11.26 -34.61 48.06
N SER A 352 -10.76 -35.06 46.91
CA SER A 352 -10.79 -36.50 46.58
C SER A 352 -9.86 -37.33 47.46
N MET A 353 -8.86 -36.70 48.09
CA MET A 353 -7.86 -37.32 48.96
C MET A 353 -8.27 -37.36 50.44
N SER A 354 -9.29 -36.60 50.87
CA SER A 354 -9.72 -36.55 52.28
C SER A 354 -10.37 -37.85 52.77
N ASP A 355 -10.36 -38.03 54.09
CA ASP A 355 -10.92 -39.22 54.76
C ASP A 355 -12.45 -39.32 54.63
N ASP A 356 -13.14 -38.18 54.53
CA ASP A 356 -14.60 -38.09 54.43
C ASP A 356 -15.14 -38.21 52.99
N PHE A 357 -14.27 -38.26 51.99
CA PHE A 357 -14.65 -38.40 50.58
C PHE A 357 -15.30 -39.75 50.27
N LYS A 358 -16.57 -39.72 49.82
CA LYS A 358 -17.38 -40.89 49.45
C LYS A 358 -17.79 -40.85 47.99
N ILE A 359 -17.54 -41.95 47.27
CA ILE A 359 -18.01 -42.13 45.89
C ILE A 359 -19.32 -42.94 45.89
N GLY A 360 -20.30 -42.50 45.10
CA GLY A 360 -21.58 -43.17 44.92
C GLY A 360 -21.46 -44.52 44.18
N GLY A 361 -22.25 -45.52 44.62
CA GLY A 361 -22.33 -46.84 43.97
C GLY A 361 -22.12 -48.03 44.93
N LEU A 362 -22.65 -49.21 44.60
CA LEU A 362 -22.74 -50.36 45.52
C LEU A 362 -21.56 -51.36 45.45
N LEU A 363 -20.66 -51.28 44.44
CA LEU A 363 -19.56 -52.24 44.22
C LEU A 363 -18.24 -51.54 43.79
N ASN A 364 -17.08 -52.09 44.21
CA ASN A 364 -15.70 -51.63 43.89
C ASN A 364 -15.34 -50.19 44.31
N LYS A 365 -15.85 -49.72 45.47
CA LYS A 365 -15.63 -48.36 45.98
C LYS A 365 -14.15 -47.95 46.13
N LYS A 366 -13.27 -48.87 46.55
CA LYS A 366 -11.84 -48.57 46.74
C LYS A 366 -11.12 -48.29 45.41
N LYS A 367 -11.38 -49.11 44.39
CA LYS A 367 -10.79 -48.95 43.05
C LYS A 367 -11.30 -47.69 42.36
N LYS A 368 -12.61 -47.44 42.41
CA LYS A 368 -13.22 -46.21 41.87
C LYS A 368 -12.71 -44.95 42.57
N LYS A 369 -12.40 -45.02 43.87
CA LYS A 369 -11.76 -43.91 44.60
C LYS A 369 -10.37 -43.59 44.07
N GLN A 370 -9.57 -44.61 43.78
CA GLN A 370 -8.24 -44.41 43.20
C GLN A 370 -8.31 -43.89 41.76
N GLU A 371 -9.22 -44.42 40.92
CA GLU A 371 -9.41 -43.94 39.54
C GLU A 371 -9.83 -42.46 39.48
N GLU A 372 -10.74 -42.04 40.36
CA GLU A 372 -11.18 -40.64 40.45
C GLU A 372 -10.08 -39.71 40.98
N GLN A 373 -9.27 -40.17 41.95
CA GLN A 373 -8.11 -39.41 42.45
C GLN A 373 -7.07 -39.19 41.35
N GLU A 374 -6.75 -40.25 40.60
CA GLU A 374 -5.81 -40.20 39.47
C GLU A 374 -6.31 -39.27 38.36
N ALA A 375 -7.59 -39.37 37.97
CA ALA A 375 -8.17 -38.53 36.93
C ALA A 375 -8.11 -37.04 37.29
N ARG A 376 -8.39 -36.69 38.55
CA ARG A 376 -8.29 -35.31 39.04
C ARG A 376 -6.84 -34.82 39.09
N LEU A 377 -5.91 -35.68 39.51
CA LEU A 377 -4.48 -35.37 39.49
C LEU A 377 -4.00 -35.09 38.06
N GLN A 378 -4.38 -35.92 37.09
CA GLN A 378 -4.00 -35.73 35.68
C GLN A 378 -4.58 -34.45 35.07
N ASN A 379 -5.82 -34.09 35.42
CA ASN A 379 -6.40 -32.81 35.00
C ASN A 379 -5.61 -31.61 35.57
N VAL A 380 -5.23 -31.67 36.85
CA VAL A 380 -4.39 -30.65 37.49
C VAL A 380 -3.03 -30.58 36.79
N VAL A 381 -2.38 -31.72 36.53
CA VAL A 381 -1.08 -31.78 35.83
C VAL A 381 -1.17 -31.19 34.42
N SER A 382 -2.18 -31.56 33.63
CA SER A 382 -2.35 -31.06 32.25
C SER A 382 -2.54 -29.55 32.21
N LYS A 383 -3.43 -29.00 33.05
CA LYS A 383 -3.64 -27.55 33.11
C LYS A 383 -2.41 -26.80 33.62
N LEU A 384 -1.71 -27.40 34.59
CA LEU A 384 -0.46 -26.85 35.09
C LEU A 384 0.63 -26.85 34.01
N GLN A 385 0.72 -27.90 33.19
CA GLN A 385 1.65 -27.99 32.06
C GLN A 385 1.41 -26.86 31.05
N ASP A 386 0.14 -26.57 30.72
CA ASP A 386 -0.21 -25.45 29.84
C ASP A 386 0.20 -24.11 30.43
N LYS A 387 -0.04 -23.90 31.74
CA LYS A 387 0.39 -22.69 32.45
C LYS A 387 1.92 -22.56 32.49
N VAL A 388 2.65 -23.66 32.72
CA VAL A 388 4.12 -23.64 32.69
C VAL A 388 4.63 -23.35 31.28
N ASN A 389 3.99 -23.87 30.23
CA ASN A 389 4.35 -23.58 28.85
C ASN A 389 4.15 -22.09 28.50
N GLN A 390 3.02 -21.51 28.89
CA GLN A 390 2.68 -20.12 28.56
C GLN A 390 3.36 -19.09 29.45
N GLN A 391 3.41 -19.34 30.77
CA GLN A 391 3.83 -18.35 31.77
C GLN A 391 5.30 -18.46 32.17
N ILE A 392 5.96 -19.57 31.85
CA ILE A 392 7.39 -19.79 32.19
C ILE A 392 8.21 -20.08 30.94
N ARG A 393 7.88 -21.14 30.19
CA ARG A 393 8.69 -21.62 29.06
C ARG A 393 8.78 -20.60 27.94
N GLN A 394 7.65 -20.03 27.52
CA GLN A 394 7.61 -19.08 26.41
C GLN A 394 8.39 -17.78 26.71
N PRO A 395 8.15 -17.10 27.86
CA PRO A 395 8.96 -15.95 28.25
C PRO A 395 10.46 -16.27 28.36
N LEU A 396 10.83 -17.42 28.95
CA LEU A 396 12.24 -17.84 29.03
C LEU A 396 12.86 -18.07 27.64
N ARG A 397 12.11 -18.61 26.68
CA ARG A 397 12.57 -18.78 25.30
C ARG A 397 12.74 -17.44 24.60
N GLU A 398 11.78 -16.54 24.75
CA GLU A 398 11.81 -15.19 24.16
C GLU A 398 13.02 -14.40 24.68
N ASP A 399 13.21 -14.39 26.01
CA ASP A 399 14.35 -13.74 26.67
C ASP A 399 15.70 -14.37 26.29
N MET A 400 15.75 -15.64 25.87
CA MET A 400 16.99 -16.27 25.41
C MET A 400 17.18 -16.23 23.89
N SER A 401 16.14 -15.93 23.11
CA SER A 401 16.17 -16.01 21.65
C SER A 401 17.25 -15.10 21.04
N PHE A 402 17.52 -13.95 21.67
CA PHE A 402 18.57 -13.04 21.21
C PHE A 402 19.96 -13.67 21.26
N LEU A 403 20.21 -14.61 22.19
CA LEU A 403 21.50 -15.30 22.32
C LEU A 403 21.81 -16.16 21.09
N THR A 404 20.79 -16.66 20.38
CA THR A 404 20.98 -17.48 19.17
C THR A 404 21.70 -16.75 18.05
N ARG A 405 21.62 -15.41 18.04
CA ARG A 405 22.33 -14.54 17.10
C ARG A 405 23.85 -14.53 17.33
N PHE A 406 24.27 -14.95 18.53
CA PHE A 406 25.66 -14.90 18.97
C PHE A 406 26.24 -16.29 19.28
N ILE A 407 25.42 -17.35 19.26
CA ILE A 407 25.81 -18.74 19.50
C ILE A 407 26.12 -19.43 18.18
N ASN A 408 27.36 -19.84 17.99
CA ASN A 408 27.79 -20.56 16.79
C ASN A 408 27.82 -22.09 17.01
N ASN A 409 26.71 -22.62 17.52
CA ASN A 409 26.51 -24.05 17.78
C ASN A 409 25.05 -24.40 17.51
N SER A 410 24.81 -25.24 16.50
CA SER A 410 23.46 -25.61 16.04
C SER A 410 22.67 -26.41 17.08
N GLU A 411 23.34 -27.25 17.88
CA GLU A 411 22.69 -28.05 18.94
C GLU A 411 22.26 -27.16 20.09
N VAL A 412 23.12 -26.22 20.50
CA VAL A 412 22.78 -25.25 21.57
C VAL A 412 21.69 -24.28 21.12
N ASN A 413 21.73 -23.81 19.86
CA ASN A 413 20.64 -23.00 19.31
C ASN A 413 19.33 -23.78 19.26
N HIS A 414 19.37 -25.05 18.87
CA HIS A 414 18.21 -25.93 18.91
C HIS A 414 17.66 -26.06 20.34
N ASP A 415 18.51 -26.28 21.34
CA ASP A 415 18.09 -26.45 22.74
C ASP A 415 17.57 -25.14 23.37
N VAL A 416 18.12 -23.98 22.98
CA VAL A 416 17.64 -22.65 23.40
C VAL A 416 16.24 -22.39 22.84
N LEU A 417 16.00 -22.74 21.57
CA LEU A 417 14.72 -22.52 20.89
C LEU A 417 13.67 -23.57 21.28
N ASN A 418 14.10 -24.80 21.61
CA ASN A 418 13.24 -25.94 21.93
C ASN A 418 13.29 -26.37 23.40
N GLN A 419 13.45 -25.41 24.31
CA GLN A 419 13.34 -25.65 25.75
C GLN A 419 12.08 -26.46 26.09
N HIS A 420 12.18 -27.43 27.01
CA HIS A 420 11.05 -28.27 27.40
C HIS A 420 11.06 -28.52 28.91
N TYR A 421 9.92 -28.29 29.58
CA TYR A 421 9.74 -28.50 31.02
C TYR A 421 8.51 -29.38 31.23
N GLU A 422 8.71 -30.68 31.39
CA GLU A 422 7.64 -31.66 31.60
C GLU A 422 7.28 -31.77 33.09
N ILE A 423 6.02 -31.52 33.43
CA ILE A 423 5.52 -31.55 34.81
C ILE A 423 5.04 -32.96 35.14
N ASP A 424 5.83 -33.64 35.97
CA ASP A 424 5.47 -34.97 36.46
C ASP A 424 4.47 -34.91 37.64
N SER A 425 3.53 -35.87 37.68
CA SER A 425 2.50 -35.97 38.71
C SER A 425 3.04 -36.04 40.15
N SER A 426 4.26 -36.56 40.33
CA SER A 426 4.93 -36.66 41.63
C SER A 426 5.33 -35.31 42.23
N LEU A 427 5.48 -34.26 41.41
CA LEU A 427 5.70 -32.89 41.88
C LEU A 427 4.52 -32.36 42.71
N ILE A 428 3.32 -32.92 42.51
CA ILE A 428 2.09 -32.54 43.18
C ILE A 428 1.74 -33.57 44.26
N SER A 429 1.74 -34.86 43.92
CA SER A 429 1.27 -35.92 44.84
C SER A 429 2.12 -36.04 46.10
N ASN A 430 3.43 -35.79 46.01
CA ASN A 430 4.36 -35.91 47.15
C ASN A 430 4.18 -34.81 48.21
N LEU A 431 3.50 -33.72 47.87
CA LEU A 431 3.26 -32.60 48.77
C LEU A 431 2.06 -32.84 49.69
N TYR A 432 1.23 -33.85 49.40
CA TYR A 432 -0.01 -34.08 50.13
C TYR A 432 0.26 -34.61 51.54
N GLN A 433 -0.45 -34.04 52.52
CA GLN A 433 -0.47 -34.51 53.90
C GLN A 433 -1.88 -34.95 54.26
N PRO A 434 -2.08 -36.11 54.91
CA PRO A 434 -3.41 -36.62 55.24
C PRO A 434 -4.23 -35.61 56.06
N GLN A 435 -5.44 -35.28 55.57
CA GLN A 435 -6.38 -34.38 56.23
C GLN A 435 -7.76 -35.03 56.37
N THR A 436 -8.41 -34.80 57.52
CA THR A 436 -9.78 -35.28 57.76
C THR A 436 -10.82 -34.54 56.91
N SER A 437 -10.58 -33.27 56.59
CA SER A 437 -11.37 -32.45 55.67
C SER A 437 -10.48 -31.36 55.07
N ILE A 438 -10.78 -30.90 53.85
CA ILE A 438 -9.98 -29.88 53.16
C ILE A 438 -10.50 -28.50 53.49
N SER A 439 -9.70 -27.71 54.20
CA SER A 439 -9.98 -26.31 54.49
C SER A 439 -9.43 -25.39 53.40
N ASN A 440 -10.05 -24.20 53.23
CA ASN A 440 -9.54 -23.17 52.31
C ASN A 440 -8.08 -22.81 52.61
N THR A 441 -7.71 -22.74 53.89
CA THR A 441 -6.33 -22.45 54.31
C THR A 441 -5.36 -23.52 53.84
N TYR A 442 -5.74 -24.81 53.91
CA TYR A 442 -4.89 -25.90 53.44
C TYR A 442 -4.70 -25.89 51.91
N VAL A 443 -5.75 -25.56 51.14
CA VAL A 443 -5.64 -25.41 49.67
C VAL A 443 -4.65 -24.32 49.31
N LEU A 444 -4.68 -23.17 50.01
CA LEU A 444 -3.73 -22.08 49.78
C LEU A 444 -2.30 -22.51 50.08
N THR A 445 -2.04 -23.11 51.25
CA THR A 445 -0.70 -23.58 51.61
C THR A 445 -0.17 -24.65 50.64
N PHE A 446 -1.01 -25.61 50.25
CA PHE A 446 -0.64 -26.63 49.26
C PHE A 446 -0.34 -26.02 47.89
N SER A 447 -1.13 -25.03 47.46
CA SER A 447 -0.89 -24.31 46.20
C SER A 447 0.46 -23.58 46.22
N ASP A 448 0.81 -22.92 47.34
CA ASP A 448 2.10 -22.27 47.50
C ASP A 448 3.27 -23.28 47.46
N ASP A 449 3.07 -24.47 48.03
CA ASP A 449 4.11 -25.52 48.02
C ASP A 449 4.26 -26.19 46.64
N VAL A 450 3.18 -26.35 45.88
CA VAL A 450 3.23 -26.78 44.47
C VAL A 450 3.98 -25.76 43.63
N LEU A 451 3.69 -24.46 43.81
CA LEU A 451 4.39 -23.40 43.10
C LEU A 451 5.89 -23.44 43.38
N LYS A 452 6.30 -23.55 44.66
CA LYS A 452 7.72 -23.69 45.04
C LYS A 452 8.37 -24.93 44.41
N ALA A 453 7.66 -26.06 44.33
CA ALA A 453 8.19 -27.28 43.73
C ALA A 453 8.47 -27.09 42.23
N ILE A 454 7.58 -26.40 41.51
CA ILE A 454 7.75 -26.05 40.10
C ILE A 454 8.91 -25.08 39.90
N THR A 455 8.98 -24.02 40.71
CA THR A 455 10.08 -23.04 40.69
C THR A 455 11.44 -23.76 40.81
N ASN A 456 11.59 -24.61 41.82
CA ASN A 456 12.82 -25.38 42.04
C ASN A 456 13.13 -26.35 40.88
N PHE A 457 12.10 -26.96 40.28
CA PHE A 457 12.27 -27.85 39.13
C PHE A 457 12.79 -27.11 37.90
N VAL A 458 12.19 -25.97 37.55
CA VAL A 458 12.58 -25.14 36.39
C VAL A 458 13.98 -24.57 36.57
N GLU A 459 14.34 -24.13 37.78
CA GLU A 459 15.70 -23.66 38.08
C GLU A 459 16.74 -24.76 37.82
N LYS A 460 16.46 -26.00 38.22
CA LYS A 460 17.37 -27.14 38.05
C LYS A 460 17.55 -27.51 36.57
N GLN A 461 16.49 -27.42 35.77
CA GLN A 461 16.52 -27.77 34.34
C GLN A 461 17.13 -26.68 33.44
N SER A 462 16.93 -25.41 33.78
CA SER A 462 17.41 -24.27 32.95
C SER A 462 18.89 -23.94 33.15
N ASN A 463 19.45 -24.21 34.34
CA ASN A 463 20.86 -23.87 34.65
C ASN A 463 21.90 -24.48 33.67
N PRO A 464 21.82 -25.78 33.29
CA PRO A 464 22.74 -26.35 32.31
C PRO A 464 22.69 -25.64 30.95
N LEU A 465 21.50 -25.33 30.46
CA LEU A 465 21.28 -24.66 29.19
C LEU A 465 21.82 -23.23 29.20
N PHE A 466 21.63 -22.48 30.29
CA PHE A 466 22.19 -21.13 30.42
C PHE A 466 23.71 -21.14 30.35
N ASN A 467 24.36 -22.10 31.01
CA ASN A 467 25.82 -22.23 30.95
C ASN A 467 26.28 -22.56 29.53
N GLN A 468 25.63 -23.52 28.86
CA GLN A 468 25.96 -23.89 27.48
C GLN A 468 25.77 -22.74 26.49
N ALA A 469 24.68 -21.97 26.62
CA ALA A 469 24.40 -20.81 25.78
C ALA A 469 25.50 -19.75 25.93
N ILE A 470 25.90 -19.43 27.17
CA ILE A 470 26.96 -18.43 27.43
C ILE A 470 28.33 -18.93 26.95
N ASP A 471 28.67 -20.19 27.18
CA ASP A 471 29.97 -20.76 26.77
C ASP A 471 30.18 -20.74 25.24
N HIS A 472 29.09 -20.75 24.46
CA HIS A 472 29.11 -20.73 23.00
C HIS A 472 28.81 -19.36 22.36
N THR A 473 28.62 -18.31 23.17
CA THR A 473 28.32 -16.94 22.71
C THR A 473 29.61 -16.20 22.31
N GLN A 474 29.68 -15.68 21.07
CA GLN A 474 30.77 -14.82 20.59
C GLN A 474 30.22 -13.44 20.21
N ALA A 475 30.28 -12.47 21.13
CA ALA A 475 29.88 -11.09 20.86
C ALA A 475 31.12 -10.20 20.62
N GLN A 476 31.35 -9.81 19.37
CA GLN A 476 32.16 -8.62 19.06
C GLN A 476 31.34 -7.66 18.20
N GLY A 477 31.13 -6.45 18.72
CA GLY A 477 30.83 -5.24 17.96
C GLY A 477 29.36 -4.94 17.67
N LEU A 478 28.70 -4.20 18.58
CA LEU A 478 27.49 -3.41 18.25
C LEU A 478 27.52 -2.08 19.01
N THR A 479 27.23 -0.99 18.30
CA THR A 479 27.21 0.42 18.75
C THR A 479 25.77 0.93 18.98
N GLU A 480 25.66 2.05 19.70
CA GLU A 480 24.49 2.66 20.38
C GLU A 480 23.46 3.36 19.45
N GLU A 481 22.16 3.27 19.78
CA GLU A 481 21.08 4.19 19.35
C GLU A 481 20.11 4.54 20.51
N THR A 482 19.52 5.74 20.48
CA THR A 482 18.70 6.39 21.54
C THR A 482 17.17 6.23 21.35
N ASN A 483 16.39 6.52 22.42
CA ASN A 483 15.05 5.99 22.73
C ASN A 483 13.89 7.06 22.69
N ASP A 484 12.87 6.88 21.83
CA ASP A 484 11.77 7.84 21.54
C ASP A 484 10.40 7.53 22.20
N ASP A 485 10.20 6.39 22.85
CA ASP A 485 8.85 5.86 23.18
C ASP A 485 8.13 6.48 24.41
N LEU A 486 8.82 7.21 25.29
CA LEU A 486 8.22 7.74 26.55
C LEU A 486 7.12 8.78 26.29
N GLN A 487 7.30 9.60 25.26
CA GLN A 487 6.37 10.69 24.94
C GLN A 487 5.01 10.15 24.45
N ILE A 488 4.98 8.92 23.94
CA ILE A 488 3.80 8.31 23.34
C ILE A 488 2.79 7.88 24.43
N TYR A 489 3.26 7.34 25.56
CA TYR A 489 2.38 6.92 26.66
C TYR A 489 1.73 8.08 27.42
N GLU A 490 2.44 9.18 27.67
CA GLU A 490 1.87 10.33 28.39
C GLU A 490 0.71 10.96 27.62
N HIS A 491 0.80 10.96 26.29
CA HIS A 491 -0.20 11.52 25.39
C HIS A 491 -1.56 10.79 25.45
N TYR A 492 -1.55 9.46 25.63
CA TYR A 492 -2.76 8.64 25.72
C TYR A 492 -3.68 9.04 26.89
N ILE A 493 -3.10 9.30 28.06
CA ILE A 493 -3.84 9.62 29.29
C ILE A 493 -4.54 10.99 29.17
N GLU A 494 -3.91 11.94 28.49
CA GLU A 494 -4.48 13.27 28.26
C GLU A 494 -5.76 13.20 27.41
N LEU A 495 -5.75 12.37 26.36
CA LEU A 495 -6.88 12.20 25.44
C LEU A 495 -8.09 11.50 26.09
N GLN A 496 -7.86 10.51 26.96
CA GLN A 496 -8.91 9.82 27.73
C GLN A 496 -9.70 10.80 28.63
N ASN A 497 -9.02 11.68 29.34
CA ASN A 497 -9.65 12.71 30.18
C ASN A 497 -10.49 13.69 29.36
N LEU A 498 -10.03 14.05 28.16
CA LEU A 498 -10.76 14.96 27.28
C LEU A 498 -12.07 14.34 26.75
N LYS A 499 -12.06 13.05 26.41
CA LYS A 499 -13.25 12.29 25.98
C LYS A 499 -14.35 12.32 27.05
N GLU A 500 -13.99 12.15 28.31
CA GLU A 500 -14.95 12.20 29.43
C GLU A 500 -15.59 13.60 29.59
N SER A 501 -14.80 14.66 29.45
CA SER A 501 -15.29 16.04 29.56
C SER A 501 -16.33 16.40 28.48
N LEU A 502 -16.11 15.98 27.24
CA LEU A 502 -17.00 16.24 26.10
C LEU A 502 -18.32 15.46 26.20
N THR A 503 -18.27 14.18 26.60
CA THR A 503 -19.45 13.31 26.72
C THR A 503 -20.36 13.74 27.87
N THR A 504 -19.79 14.19 28.98
CA THR A 504 -20.54 14.66 30.17
C THR A 504 -20.99 16.11 30.07
N LYS A 505 -20.50 16.87 29.07
CA LYS A 505 -20.68 18.32 28.91
C LYS A 505 -20.19 19.14 30.11
N ASN A 506 -19.28 18.59 30.92
CA ASN A 506 -18.74 19.25 32.12
C ASN A 506 -18.08 20.61 31.79
N TYR A 507 -17.53 20.75 30.58
CA TYR A 507 -16.92 21.98 30.09
C TYR A 507 -17.87 23.19 30.00
N GLN A 508 -19.19 22.96 29.94
CA GLN A 508 -20.17 24.05 29.87
C GLN A 508 -20.29 24.86 31.18
N HIS A 509 -19.78 24.30 32.29
CA HIS A 509 -19.77 24.93 33.60
C HIS A 509 -18.57 25.87 33.83
N TYR A 510 -17.62 25.95 32.90
CA TYR A 510 -16.51 26.90 32.98
C TYR A 510 -17.00 28.34 32.78
N TYR A 511 -16.41 29.29 33.51
CA TYR A 511 -16.69 30.71 33.36
C TYR A 511 -15.69 31.35 32.40
N ILE A 512 -16.16 31.98 31.32
CA ILE A 512 -15.34 32.69 30.34
C ILE A 512 -15.80 34.15 30.26
N HIS A 513 -14.87 35.10 30.32
CA HIS A 513 -15.16 36.52 30.08
C HIS A 513 -15.22 36.80 28.57
N MET A 514 -16.30 37.42 28.10
CA MET A 514 -16.64 37.62 26.68
C MET A 514 -16.62 39.10 26.28
N ASP A 515 -15.48 39.79 26.44
CA ASP A 515 -15.30 41.20 26.05
C ASP A 515 -14.14 41.41 25.04
N ASP A 516 -13.95 40.44 24.14
CA ASP A 516 -12.82 40.41 23.19
C ASP A 516 -13.25 40.68 21.73
N SER A 517 -12.35 41.28 20.94
CA SER A 517 -12.52 41.50 19.49
C SER A 517 -12.54 40.17 18.71
N LEU A 518 -13.12 40.14 17.51
CA LEU A 518 -13.19 38.93 16.67
C LEU A 518 -11.83 38.23 16.54
N ASP A 519 -10.78 38.99 16.21
CA ASP A 519 -9.41 38.47 16.11
C ASP A 519 -8.92 37.80 17.40
N LYS A 520 -9.30 38.32 18.58
CA LYS A 520 -8.96 37.68 19.87
C LYS A 520 -9.80 36.44 20.14
N LEU A 521 -11.07 36.41 19.74
CA LEU A 521 -11.94 35.23 19.90
C LEU A 521 -11.45 34.05 19.07
N ILE A 522 -10.89 34.32 17.88
CA ILE A 522 -10.39 33.28 16.97
C ILE A 522 -8.86 33.11 17.00
N GLY A 523 -8.13 33.89 17.80
CA GLY A 523 -6.67 33.81 17.96
C GLY A 523 -5.84 34.36 16.80
N ARG A 524 -6.45 35.16 15.92
CA ARG A 524 -5.89 35.60 14.64
C ARG A 524 -5.06 36.87 14.76
N THR A 525 -3.97 36.95 13.98
CA THR A 525 -3.10 38.14 13.91
C THR A 525 -2.87 38.61 12.47
N GLU A 526 -2.82 39.93 12.27
CA GLU A 526 -2.54 40.52 10.95
C GLU A 526 -1.04 40.46 10.68
N ALA A 527 -0.65 39.79 9.60
CA ALA A 527 0.72 39.66 9.13
C ALA A 527 1.05 40.78 8.12
N ASN A 528 2.14 41.50 8.39
CA ASN A 528 2.69 42.48 7.46
C ASN A 528 3.50 41.76 6.38
N TYR A 529 2.80 41.24 5.37
CA TYR A 529 3.43 40.62 4.21
C TYR A 529 3.80 41.71 3.20
N ILE A 530 5.09 41.93 3.00
CA ILE A 530 5.61 42.80 1.93
C ILE A 530 5.97 41.86 0.78
N LEU A 531 5.17 41.89 -0.29
CA LEU A 531 5.52 41.23 -1.56
C LEU A 531 6.82 41.87 -2.07
N GLU A 532 7.96 41.21 -1.86
CA GLU A 532 9.19 41.58 -2.55
C GLU A 532 8.97 41.32 -4.04
N SER A 533 9.00 42.39 -4.82
CA SER A 533 9.00 42.34 -6.28
C SER A 533 10.34 41.79 -6.77
N ASN A 534 10.54 40.48 -6.62
CA ASN A 534 11.65 39.80 -7.26
C ASN A 534 11.22 39.30 -8.63
N ASP A 535 10.99 40.26 -9.54
CA ASP A 535 10.95 40.03 -11.00
C ASP A 535 12.35 39.61 -11.56
N GLN A 536 13.22 39.02 -10.74
CA GLN A 536 14.59 38.64 -11.10
C GLN A 536 14.99 37.22 -10.66
N VAL A 537 14.10 36.45 -10.03
CA VAL A 537 14.39 35.06 -9.65
C VAL A 537 13.93 34.07 -10.72
N LEU A 538 12.93 34.43 -11.54
CA LEU A 538 12.37 33.57 -12.59
C LEU A 538 13.26 33.39 -13.83
N GLU A 539 14.28 34.22 -14.05
CA GLU A 539 15.26 34.02 -15.15
C GLU A 539 16.52 33.26 -14.72
N LYS A 540 16.73 32.99 -13.41
CA LYS A 540 17.96 32.34 -12.92
C LYS A 540 17.83 30.85 -12.64
N GLU A 541 16.63 30.34 -12.39
CA GLU A 541 16.43 28.91 -12.17
C GLU A 541 16.25 28.12 -13.49
N GLU A 542 15.82 28.77 -14.58
CA GLU A 542 15.85 28.19 -15.93
C GLU A 542 17.29 28.05 -16.49
N GLN A 543 18.28 28.78 -15.95
CA GLN A 543 19.67 28.65 -16.37
C GLN A 543 20.54 27.80 -15.42
N ALA A 544 20.10 27.58 -14.17
CA ALA A 544 20.87 26.79 -13.19
C ALA A 544 20.48 25.31 -13.12
N SER A 545 19.35 24.92 -13.73
CA SER A 545 18.87 23.53 -13.74
C SER A 545 19.23 22.74 -15.00
N ASP A 546 19.70 23.40 -16.06
CA ASP A 546 20.23 22.76 -17.28
C ASP A 546 21.73 22.38 -17.19
N GLU A 547 22.46 22.88 -16.18
CA GLU A 547 23.90 22.59 -16.05
C GLU A 547 24.22 21.40 -15.12
N ASN A 548 23.27 20.88 -14.34
CA ASN A 548 23.55 19.80 -13.36
C ASN A 548 22.87 18.44 -13.64
N LEU A 549 22.29 18.26 -14.83
CA LEU A 549 21.79 16.95 -15.30
C LEU A 549 22.55 16.39 -16.52
N ASN A 550 23.55 17.11 -17.03
CA ASN A 550 24.41 16.67 -18.14
C ASN A 550 25.79 16.11 -17.71
N GLU A 551 26.01 15.89 -16.41
CA GLU A 551 27.22 15.21 -15.91
C GLU A 551 26.91 13.83 -15.30
N ARG A 552 26.20 12.98 -16.06
CA ARG A 552 26.55 11.56 -16.11
C ARG A 552 27.22 11.28 -17.45
N ASN A 553 28.33 11.98 -17.70
CA ASN A 553 29.36 11.47 -18.60
C ASN A 553 30.02 10.25 -17.93
N THR A 554 29.29 9.13 -17.81
CA THR A 554 29.98 7.84 -17.89
C THR A 554 30.54 7.81 -19.30
N LYS A 555 31.85 8.06 -19.44
CA LYS A 555 32.55 7.81 -20.70
C LYS A 555 32.09 6.44 -21.19
N LYS A 556 31.41 6.40 -22.34
CA LYS A 556 30.96 5.15 -22.93
C LYS A 556 32.22 4.42 -23.39
N VAL A 557 32.75 3.59 -22.49
CA VAL A 557 33.94 2.76 -22.75
C VAL A 557 33.57 1.86 -23.92
N ASN A 558 34.35 1.92 -25.00
CA ASN A 558 34.13 1.04 -26.13
C ASN A 558 34.57 -0.39 -25.75
N ILE A 559 33.64 -1.18 -25.21
CA ILE A 559 33.89 -2.53 -24.68
C ILE A 559 34.51 -3.44 -25.75
N GLN A 560 34.06 -3.31 -27.01
CA GLN A 560 34.61 -4.08 -28.12
C GLN A 560 36.08 -3.72 -28.42
N GLU A 561 36.44 -2.44 -28.31
CA GLU A 561 37.83 -1.98 -28.46
C GLU A 561 38.70 -2.39 -27.27
N ALA A 562 38.16 -2.34 -26.05
CA ALA A 562 38.83 -2.84 -24.86
C ALA A 562 39.12 -4.35 -24.95
N LEU A 563 38.15 -5.15 -25.41
CA LEU A 563 38.32 -6.57 -25.71
C LEU A 563 39.45 -6.79 -26.73
N ASN A 564 39.46 -6.06 -27.84
CA ASN A 564 40.50 -6.17 -28.86
C ASN A 564 41.91 -5.83 -28.34
N ILE A 565 42.04 -4.99 -27.31
CA ILE A 565 43.31 -4.64 -26.66
C ILE A 565 43.84 -5.80 -25.81
N ILE A 566 42.96 -6.51 -25.10
CA ILE A 566 43.33 -7.59 -24.17
C ILE A 566 43.36 -8.98 -24.81
N GLU A 567 42.68 -9.18 -25.95
CA GLU A 567 42.64 -10.44 -26.70
C GLU A 567 44.02 -11.07 -26.94
N PRO A 568 45.09 -10.31 -27.31
CA PRO A 568 46.41 -10.88 -27.58
C PRO A 568 47.19 -11.33 -26.32
N VAL A 569 46.76 -10.95 -25.12
CA VAL A 569 47.43 -11.30 -23.85
C VAL A 569 46.97 -12.70 -23.44
N PRO A 570 47.86 -13.70 -23.22
CA PRO A 570 47.45 -15.06 -22.89
C PRO A 570 47.10 -15.22 -21.40
N LEU A 571 46.24 -14.36 -20.87
CA LEU A 571 45.71 -14.38 -19.51
C LEU A 571 44.24 -13.92 -19.50
N PHE A 572 43.46 -14.43 -18.56
CA PHE A 572 42.05 -14.09 -18.34
C PHE A 572 41.13 -14.47 -19.50
N ASP A 573 41.45 -15.54 -20.23
CA ASP A 573 40.69 -15.93 -21.42
C ASP A 573 39.21 -16.20 -21.12
N ARG A 574 38.90 -16.75 -19.95
CA ARG A 574 37.51 -16.94 -19.51
C ARG A 574 36.75 -15.62 -19.34
N THR A 575 37.36 -14.65 -18.66
CA THR A 575 36.74 -13.33 -18.43
C THR A 575 36.49 -12.61 -19.76
N LYS A 576 37.38 -12.76 -20.76
CA LYS A 576 37.18 -12.20 -22.11
C LYS A 576 35.97 -12.82 -22.82
N ILE A 577 35.79 -14.14 -22.72
CA ILE A 577 34.64 -14.86 -23.28
C ILE A 577 33.35 -14.38 -22.61
N ASP A 578 33.33 -14.26 -21.27
CA ASP A 578 32.15 -13.81 -20.53
C ASP A 578 31.73 -12.37 -20.91
N ILE A 579 32.69 -11.45 -21.10
CA ILE A 579 32.43 -10.09 -21.60
C ILE A 579 31.84 -10.14 -23.02
N LYS A 580 32.37 -11.00 -23.90
CA LYS A 580 31.90 -11.15 -25.28
C LYS A 580 30.47 -11.70 -25.35
N ASP A 581 30.15 -12.73 -24.57
CA ASP A 581 28.81 -13.31 -24.51
C ASP A 581 27.79 -12.31 -23.93
N THR A 582 28.21 -11.50 -22.95
CA THR A 582 27.38 -10.42 -22.39
C THR A 582 27.12 -9.33 -23.42
N LEU A 583 28.11 -9.00 -24.26
CA LEU A 583 27.98 -8.03 -25.35
C LEU A 583 26.99 -8.52 -26.43
N GLU A 584 27.08 -9.78 -26.86
CA GLU A 584 26.12 -10.38 -27.82
C GLU A 584 24.69 -10.43 -27.27
N ARG A 585 24.52 -10.66 -25.97
CA ARG A 585 23.20 -10.62 -25.30
C ARG A 585 22.62 -9.21 -25.23
N LEU A 586 23.47 -8.20 -25.05
CA LEU A 586 23.09 -6.79 -25.01
C LEU A 586 22.58 -6.31 -26.38
N GLU A 587 23.19 -6.77 -27.47
CA GLU A 587 22.78 -6.42 -28.85
C GLU A 587 21.40 -6.96 -29.26
N ASN A 588 20.86 -7.99 -28.59
CA ASN A 588 19.65 -8.71 -29.02
C ASN A 588 18.38 -8.42 -28.18
N LYS A 589 18.43 -7.50 -27.20
CA LYS A 589 17.35 -7.37 -26.20
C LYS A 589 16.15 -6.56 -26.71
N LEU A 590 14.93 -7.10 -26.55
CA LEU A 590 13.66 -6.40 -26.80
C LEU A 590 13.24 -5.63 -25.55
N VAL A 591 12.92 -4.34 -25.70
CA VAL A 591 12.42 -3.49 -24.60
C VAL A 591 10.89 -3.52 -24.59
N LYS A 592 10.31 -3.92 -23.45
CA LYS A 592 8.86 -3.94 -23.25
C LYS A 592 8.38 -2.62 -22.63
N ILE A 593 7.46 -1.95 -23.31
CA ILE A 593 6.92 -0.63 -22.95
C ILE A 593 5.45 -0.80 -22.55
N GLY A 594 5.14 -0.68 -21.28
CA GLY A 594 3.76 -0.72 -20.79
C GLY A 594 3.12 0.67 -20.80
N VAL A 595 1.93 0.80 -21.40
CA VAL A 595 1.17 2.06 -21.41
C VAL A 595 0.02 1.98 -20.41
N PHE A 596 0.04 2.84 -19.39
CA PHE A 596 -0.89 2.84 -18.25
C PHE A 596 -1.61 4.17 -18.09
N GLY A 597 -2.66 4.18 -17.26
CA GLY A 597 -3.49 5.35 -16.98
C GLY A 597 -4.93 4.99 -16.71
N THR A 598 -5.66 5.90 -16.07
CA THR A 598 -7.08 5.76 -15.76
C THR A 598 -7.94 5.52 -17.01
N PHE A 599 -9.18 5.05 -16.77
CA PHE A 599 -10.14 4.84 -17.84
C PHE A 599 -10.36 6.13 -18.66
N SER A 600 -10.41 6.02 -19.99
CA SER A 600 -10.56 7.16 -20.92
C SER A 600 -9.44 8.22 -20.90
N ALA A 601 -8.27 7.95 -20.29
CA ALA A 601 -7.11 8.85 -20.36
C ALA A 601 -6.48 8.99 -21.77
N GLY A 602 -6.90 8.14 -22.72
CA GLY A 602 -6.45 8.20 -24.12
C GLY A 602 -5.22 7.33 -24.45
N LYS A 603 -5.00 6.22 -23.74
CA LYS A 603 -3.89 5.25 -23.97
C LYS A 603 -3.80 4.74 -25.41
N SER A 604 -4.86 4.11 -25.92
CA SER A 604 -4.88 3.58 -27.29
C SER A 604 -4.75 4.69 -28.35
N SER A 605 -5.27 5.88 -28.06
CA SER A 605 -5.08 7.07 -28.91
C SER A 605 -3.63 7.54 -28.94
N LEU A 606 -2.93 7.49 -27.80
CA LEU A 606 -1.51 7.82 -27.70
C LEU A 606 -0.65 6.82 -28.48
N ILE A 607 -0.93 5.52 -28.34
CA ILE A 607 -0.20 4.47 -29.09
C ILE A 607 -0.37 4.69 -30.60
N ASN A 608 -1.60 4.93 -31.05
CA ASN A 608 -1.87 5.26 -32.46
C ASN A 608 -1.07 6.50 -32.92
N ALA A 609 -1.00 7.54 -32.10
CA ALA A 609 -0.22 8.75 -32.40
C ALA A 609 1.30 8.46 -32.48
N LEU A 610 1.85 7.65 -31.56
CA LEU A 610 3.26 7.23 -31.57
C LEU A 610 3.62 6.43 -32.83
N LEU A 611 2.71 5.56 -33.27
CA LEU A 611 2.89 4.74 -34.47
C LEU A 611 2.58 5.48 -35.77
N GLY A 612 1.98 6.67 -35.69
CA GLY A 612 1.61 7.49 -36.86
C GLY A 612 0.44 6.92 -37.67
N GLY A 613 -0.45 6.14 -37.07
CA GLY A 613 -1.58 5.50 -37.75
C GLY A 613 -2.65 4.96 -36.79
N GLN A 614 -3.83 4.63 -37.31
CA GLN A 614 -4.92 4.05 -36.52
C GLN A 614 -4.84 2.52 -36.54
N TYR A 615 -4.22 1.93 -35.51
CA TYR A 615 -4.04 0.49 -35.36
C TYR A 615 -4.90 -0.10 -34.24
N LEU A 616 -5.12 0.66 -33.17
CA LEU A 616 -5.98 0.31 -32.04
C LEU A 616 -7.31 1.07 -32.09
N VAL A 617 -8.37 0.48 -31.53
CA VAL A 617 -9.70 1.11 -31.44
C VAL A 617 -9.74 2.10 -30.27
N SER A 618 -10.12 3.35 -30.53
CA SER A 618 -10.31 4.38 -29.50
C SER A 618 -11.79 4.77 -29.39
N SER A 619 -12.45 4.55 -28.23
CA SER A 619 -13.76 5.15 -27.92
C SER A 619 -13.87 5.63 -26.46
N PRO A 620 -14.79 6.59 -26.17
CA PRO A 620 -15.04 7.09 -24.82
C PRO A 620 -15.78 6.08 -23.90
N ASN A 621 -16.36 5.02 -24.48
CA ASN A 621 -16.91 3.86 -23.77
C ASN A 621 -15.88 2.71 -23.75
N PRO A 622 -15.94 1.73 -22.83
CA PRO A 622 -14.89 0.72 -22.68
C PRO A 622 -14.64 -0.04 -23.99
N THR A 623 -13.43 0.03 -24.53
CA THR A 623 -13.11 -0.52 -25.86
C THR A 623 -12.04 -1.60 -25.89
N THR A 624 -11.25 -1.77 -24.83
CA THR A 624 -10.20 -2.80 -24.80
C THR A 624 -10.66 -3.89 -23.85
N ALA A 625 -10.90 -5.09 -24.38
CA ALA A 625 -11.41 -6.24 -23.64
C ALA A 625 -10.35 -7.32 -23.42
N ALA A 626 -9.24 -7.28 -24.18
CA ALA A 626 -8.07 -8.15 -24.03
C ALA A 626 -6.76 -7.35 -24.12
N THR A 627 -5.75 -7.80 -23.39
CA THR A 627 -4.38 -7.23 -23.44
C THR A 627 -3.83 -7.31 -24.87
N THR A 628 -3.29 -6.19 -25.37
CA THR A 628 -2.77 -6.08 -26.75
C THR A 628 -1.29 -5.72 -26.75
N GLU A 629 -0.45 -6.56 -27.36
CA GLU A 629 0.99 -6.34 -27.54
C GLU A 629 1.28 -6.00 -29.00
N LEU A 630 2.04 -4.93 -29.24
CA LEU A 630 2.43 -4.45 -30.57
C LEU A 630 3.93 -4.62 -30.76
N SER A 631 4.35 -5.35 -31.79
CA SER A 631 5.77 -5.60 -32.08
C SER A 631 6.09 -5.53 -33.59
N TYR A 632 7.37 -5.58 -33.94
CA TYR A 632 7.80 -5.53 -35.34
C TYR A 632 7.59 -6.88 -36.06
N GLY A 633 6.86 -6.88 -37.17
CA GLY A 633 6.65 -8.07 -38.01
C GLY A 633 5.50 -7.91 -39.01
N GLU A 634 5.14 -8.99 -39.72
CA GLU A 634 4.07 -8.96 -40.75
C GLU A 634 2.79 -9.69 -40.34
N ASP A 635 2.89 -10.78 -39.58
CA ASP A 635 1.76 -11.65 -39.24
C ASP A 635 1.28 -11.45 -37.80
N SER A 636 0.06 -10.95 -37.62
CA SER A 636 -0.55 -10.80 -36.29
C SER A 636 -1.10 -12.13 -35.76
N GLN A 637 -1.10 -12.31 -34.45
CA GLN A 637 -1.50 -13.55 -33.79
C GLN A 637 -2.39 -13.29 -32.57
N ILE A 638 -3.10 -14.31 -32.13
CA ILE A 638 -3.77 -14.33 -30.82
C ILE A 638 -3.29 -15.54 -30.03
N THR A 639 -3.23 -15.38 -28.72
CA THR A 639 -3.05 -16.48 -27.77
C THR A 639 -4.38 -16.71 -27.06
N LEU A 640 -4.95 -17.91 -27.17
CA LEU A 640 -6.17 -18.30 -26.47
C LEU A 640 -5.91 -18.63 -25.00
N LYS A 641 -6.95 -18.47 -24.17
CA LYS A 641 -6.96 -18.99 -22.79
C LYS A 641 -7.06 -20.51 -22.82
N THR A 642 -6.41 -21.20 -21.88
CA THR A 642 -6.58 -22.66 -21.72
C THR A 642 -7.97 -22.99 -21.17
N GLU A 643 -8.43 -24.23 -21.34
CA GLU A 643 -9.72 -24.67 -20.79
C GLU A 643 -9.80 -24.43 -19.27
N GLU A 644 -8.71 -24.68 -18.55
CA GLU A 644 -8.61 -24.45 -17.11
C GLU A 644 -8.75 -22.96 -16.75
N GLN A 645 -8.07 -22.07 -17.48
CA GLN A 645 -8.16 -20.62 -17.27
C GLN A 645 -9.59 -20.11 -17.49
N LEU A 646 -10.21 -20.51 -18.60
CA LEU A 646 -11.57 -20.08 -18.93
C LEU A 646 -12.60 -20.66 -17.95
N LEU A 647 -12.42 -21.91 -17.51
CA LEU A 647 -13.27 -22.55 -16.51
C LEU A 647 -13.16 -21.88 -15.15
N ASN A 648 -11.96 -21.53 -14.71
CA ASN A 648 -11.73 -20.82 -13.46
C ASN A 648 -12.41 -19.44 -13.49
N GLU A 649 -12.24 -18.68 -14.58
CA GLU A 649 -12.91 -17.40 -14.76
C GLU A 649 -14.43 -17.51 -14.81
N LEU A 650 -14.97 -18.58 -15.42
CA LEU A 650 -16.40 -18.85 -15.46
C LEU A 650 -16.92 -19.17 -14.06
N ASN A 651 -16.27 -20.10 -13.35
CA ASN A 651 -16.67 -20.55 -12.03
C ASN A 651 -16.61 -19.42 -11.00
N GLN A 652 -15.59 -18.56 -11.04
CA GLN A 652 -15.51 -17.36 -10.20
C GLN A 652 -16.69 -16.40 -10.40
N LEU A 653 -17.12 -16.19 -11.66
CA LEU A 653 -18.27 -15.33 -11.96
C LEU A 653 -19.59 -15.90 -11.40
N ILE A 654 -19.80 -17.21 -11.50
CA ILE A 654 -21.09 -17.84 -11.20
C ILE A 654 -21.15 -18.45 -9.79
N GLU A 655 -20.05 -18.39 -9.03
CA GLU A 655 -19.94 -18.89 -7.67
C GLU A 655 -21.07 -18.36 -6.76
N TYR A 656 -21.51 -17.11 -7.01
CA TYR A 656 -22.65 -16.47 -6.35
C TYR A 656 -23.95 -17.29 -6.42
N HIS A 657 -24.13 -18.10 -7.46
CA HIS A 657 -25.32 -18.92 -7.67
C HIS A 657 -25.21 -20.34 -7.07
N ASN A 658 -24.12 -20.69 -6.35
CA ASN A 658 -23.81 -22.08 -5.93
C ASN A 658 -23.81 -23.05 -7.11
N VAL A 659 -23.34 -22.57 -8.25
CA VAL A 659 -23.13 -23.38 -9.44
C VAL A 659 -21.63 -23.37 -9.68
N SER A 660 -21.06 -24.54 -9.88
CA SER A 660 -19.71 -24.71 -10.40
C SER A 660 -19.77 -25.84 -11.42
N PHE A 661 -18.85 -25.79 -12.37
CA PHE A 661 -18.72 -26.80 -13.39
C PHE A 661 -17.34 -27.44 -13.27
N GLU A 662 -17.29 -28.77 -13.37
CA GLU A 662 -16.04 -29.53 -13.39
C GLU A 662 -15.34 -29.45 -14.75
N SER A 663 -16.07 -29.07 -15.81
CA SER A 663 -15.52 -28.79 -17.14
C SER A 663 -16.37 -27.78 -17.92
N LEU A 664 -15.80 -27.20 -18.97
CA LEU A 664 -16.54 -26.30 -19.86
C LEU A 664 -17.65 -27.02 -20.65
N GLU A 665 -17.48 -28.31 -20.96
CA GLU A 665 -18.53 -29.13 -21.57
C GLU A 665 -19.73 -29.28 -20.63
N ALA A 666 -19.48 -29.50 -19.33
CA ALA A 666 -20.54 -29.57 -18.34
C ALA A 666 -21.31 -28.24 -18.25
N PHE A 667 -20.62 -27.11 -18.37
CA PHE A 667 -21.25 -25.79 -18.47
C PHE A 667 -22.13 -25.65 -19.71
N VAL A 668 -21.63 -26.00 -20.89
CA VAL A 668 -22.35 -25.81 -22.16
C VAL A 668 -23.55 -26.75 -22.30
N GLN A 669 -23.49 -27.93 -21.68
CA GLN A 669 -24.61 -28.87 -21.64
C GLN A 669 -25.67 -28.53 -20.57
N SER A 670 -25.40 -27.56 -19.70
CA SER A 670 -26.31 -27.15 -18.63
C SER A 670 -27.45 -26.25 -19.13
N ASP A 671 -28.56 -26.16 -18.38
CA ASP A 671 -29.64 -25.21 -18.67
C ASP A 671 -29.21 -23.78 -18.30
N VAL A 672 -28.46 -23.14 -19.20
CA VAL A 672 -27.93 -21.79 -19.02
C VAL A 672 -29.03 -20.73 -18.97
N GLN A 673 -30.28 -21.03 -19.36
CA GLN A 673 -31.37 -20.04 -19.26
C GLN A 673 -31.75 -19.71 -17.81
N GLN A 674 -31.71 -20.68 -16.91
CA GLN A 674 -31.94 -20.42 -15.49
C GLN A 674 -30.82 -19.60 -14.86
N LEU A 675 -29.59 -19.77 -15.36
CA LEU A 675 -28.41 -19.02 -14.93
C LEU A 675 -28.47 -17.57 -15.45
N LYS A 676 -28.76 -17.38 -16.74
CA LYS A 676 -28.90 -16.06 -17.40
C LYS A 676 -29.90 -15.15 -16.71
N ASN A 677 -31.03 -15.69 -16.24
CA ASN A 677 -32.05 -14.89 -15.56
C ASN A 677 -31.61 -14.36 -14.17
N LYS A 678 -30.48 -14.81 -13.63
CA LYS A 678 -29.96 -14.42 -12.31
C LYS A 678 -28.68 -13.58 -12.36
N LEU A 679 -28.07 -13.43 -13.54
CA LEU A 679 -26.79 -12.75 -13.74
C LEU A 679 -26.99 -11.25 -14.03
N GLU A 680 -26.05 -10.43 -13.57
CA GLU A 680 -25.99 -9.01 -13.93
C GLU A 680 -25.58 -8.81 -15.40
N LYS A 681 -25.83 -7.62 -15.95
CA LYS A 681 -25.63 -7.33 -17.39
C LYS A 681 -24.23 -7.68 -17.91
N ASN A 682 -23.17 -7.38 -17.13
CA ASN A 682 -21.78 -7.64 -17.52
C ASN A 682 -21.42 -9.14 -17.41
N GLN A 683 -21.92 -9.83 -16.37
CA GLN A 683 -21.71 -11.26 -16.18
C GLN A 683 -22.45 -12.08 -17.26
N LEU A 684 -23.65 -11.62 -17.62
CA LEU A 684 -24.48 -12.21 -18.66
C LEU A 684 -23.82 -12.14 -20.03
N ALA A 685 -23.08 -11.07 -20.33
CA ALA A 685 -22.32 -10.95 -21.58
C ALA A 685 -21.26 -12.05 -21.69
N PHE A 686 -20.44 -12.24 -20.65
CA PHE A 686 -19.40 -13.27 -20.64
C PHE A 686 -19.97 -14.70 -20.70
N VAL A 687 -20.95 -15.01 -19.86
CA VAL A 687 -21.57 -16.34 -19.83
C VAL A 687 -22.28 -16.65 -21.16
N SER A 688 -22.88 -15.64 -21.79
CA SER A 688 -23.49 -15.80 -23.11
C SER A 688 -22.47 -16.01 -24.21
N ALA A 689 -21.33 -15.29 -24.17
CA ALA A 689 -20.23 -15.43 -25.10
C ALA A 689 -19.60 -16.83 -25.01
N ALA A 690 -19.22 -17.25 -23.79
CA ALA A 690 -18.67 -18.57 -23.49
C ALA A 690 -19.59 -19.69 -23.99
N HIS A 691 -20.90 -19.59 -23.73
CA HIS A 691 -21.86 -20.61 -24.17
C HIS A 691 -22.10 -20.61 -25.69
N LYS A 692 -22.14 -19.43 -26.33
CA LYS A 692 -22.47 -19.31 -27.77
C LYS A 692 -21.33 -19.75 -28.68
N HIS A 693 -20.08 -19.48 -28.29
CA HIS A 693 -18.90 -19.71 -29.13
C HIS A 693 -18.01 -20.85 -28.65
N PHE A 694 -18.46 -21.67 -27.69
CA PHE A 694 -17.67 -22.78 -27.17
C PHE A 694 -17.17 -23.74 -28.25
N SER A 695 -18.00 -24.10 -29.24
CA SER A 695 -17.58 -25.03 -30.30
C SER A 695 -16.45 -24.44 -31.14
N MET A 696 -16.54 -23.16 -31.50
CA MET A 696 -15.48 -22.44 -32.22
C MET A 696 -14.19 -22.40 -31.39
N TYR A 697 -14.29 -22.04 -30.11
CA TYR A 697 -13.15 -21.99 -29.20
C TYR A 697 -12.46 -23.35 -29.05
N LYS A 698 -13.23 -24.43 -28.94
CA LYS A 698 -12.71 -25.78 -28.82
C LYS A 698 -12.00 -26.25 -30.09
N ASP A 699 -12.62 -26.01 -31.25
CA ASP A 699 -12.00 -26.32 -32.55
C ASP A 699 -10.67 -25.57 -32.71
N MET A 700 -10.61 -24.30 -32.29
CA MET A 700 -9.37 -23.52 -32.32
C MET A 700 -8.32 -24.07 -31.35
N LEU A 701 -8.67 -24.33 -30.08
CA LEU A 701 -7.74 -24.89 -29.11
C LEU A 701 -7.12 -26.23 -29.55
N ASP A 702 -7.91 -27.08 -30.22
CA ASP A 702 -7.44 -28.36 -30.75
C ASP A 702 -6.38 -28.18 -31.86
N GLU A 703 -6.43 -27.08 -32.60
CA GLU A 703 -5.42 -26.69 -33.59
C GLU A 703 -4.16 -26.05 -32.95
N GLY A 704 -4.29 -25.53 -31.73
CA GLY A 704 -3.20 -24.97 -30.93
C GLY A 704 -3.65 -23.77 -30.09
N VAL A 705 -2.79 -23.29 -29.19
CA VAL A 705 -3.12 -22.11 -28.35
C VAL A 705 -2.87 -20.79 -29.09
N LYS A 706 -2.05 -20.80 -30.15
CA LYS A 706 -1.69 -19.62 -30.94
C LYS A 706 -2.27 -19.70 -32.34
N HIS A 707 -2.95 -18.66 -32.77
CA HIS A 707 -3.52 -18.56 -34.12
C HIS A 707 -3.08 -17.28 -34.81
N THR A 708 -2.78 -17.37 -36.11
CA THR A 708 -2.54 -16.20 -36.94
C THR A 708 -3.88 -15.57 -37.32
N ILE A 709 -3.99 -14.25 -37.19
CA ILE A 709 -5.19 -13.48 -37.50
C ILE A 709 -4.89 -12.40 -38.54
N SER A 710 -5.88 -12.08 -39.36
CA SER A 710 -5.76 -10.98 -40.34
C SER A 710 -5.97 -9.62 -39.68
N GLN A 711 -5.52 -8.53 -40.35
CA GLN A 711 -5.74 -7.17 -39.84
C GLN A 711 -7.23 -6.81 -39.67
N GLU A 712 -8.10 -7.34 -40.52
CA GLU A 712 -9.54 -7.08 -40.44
C GLU A 712 -10.18 -7.72 -39.19
N GLU A 713 -9.54 -8.74 -38.62
CA GLU A 713 -10.01 -9.46 -37.44
C GLU A 713 -9.47 -8.92 -36.12
N ILE A 714 -8.48 -8.02 -36.13
CA ILE A 714 -7.90 -7.44 -34.90
C ILE A 714 -8.99 -6.85 -34.01
N LYS A 715 -9.88 -6.03 -34.59
CA LYS A 715 -10.98 -5.38 -33.88
C LYS A 715 -11.92 -6.39 -33.20
N LYS A 716 -12.19 -7.50 -33.89
CA LYS A 716 -13.03 -8.59 -33.37
C LYS A 716 -12.39 -9.20 -32.12
N TRP A 717 -11.10 -9.50 -32.15
CA TRP A 717 -10.41 -10.19 -31.05
C TRP A 717 -9.93 -9.28 -29.91
N SER A 718 -9.76 -7.98 -30.13
CA SER A 718 -9.28 -7.02 -29.12
C SER A 718 -10.38 -6.20 -28.44
N ALA A 719 -11.48 -5.89 -29.15
CA ALA A 719 -12.47 -4.90 -28.70
C ALA A 719 -13.91 -5.45 -28.57
N GLU A 720 -14.25 -6.58 -29.21
CA GLU A 720 -15.58 -7.17 -29.07
C GLU A 720 -15.57 -8.17 -27.89
N ASP A 721 -16.21 -7.80 -26.77
CA ASP A 721 -16.30 -8.60 -25.53
C ASP A 721 -16.66 -10.07 -25.79
N GLU A 722 -17.51 -10.33 -26.79
CA GLU A 722 -17.98 -11.66 -27.17
C GLU A 722 -16.87 -12.60 -27.65
N PHE A 723 -15.82 -12.08 -28.29
CA PHE A 723 -14.67 -12.87 -28.78
C PHE A 723 -13.43 -12.69 -27.89
N ALA A 724 -13.21 -11.49 -27.36
CA ALA A 724 -12.11 -11.19 -26.44
C ALA A 724 -12.18 -12.04 -25.15
N THR A 725 -13.37 -12.49 -24.75
CA THR A 725 -13.60 -13.46 -23.67
C THR A 725 -12.63 -14.66 -23.71
N PHE A 726 -12.32 -15.17 -24.90
CA PHE A 726 -11.49 -16.37 -25.10
C PHE A 726 -10.00 -16.08 -25.30
N VAL A 727 -9.63 -14.81 -25.45
CA VAL A 727 -8.27 -14.39 -25.81
C VAL A 727 -7.52 -13.98 -24.55
N LYS A 728 -6.31 -14.53 -24.36
CA LYS A 728 -5.38 -14.09 -23.32
C LYS A 728 -4.61 -12.84 -23.78
N THR A 729 -4.11 -12.86 -25.01
CA THR A 729 -3.31 -11.75 -25.56
C THR A 729 -3.49 -11.65 -27.07
N VAL A 730 -3.65 -10.43 -27.57
CA VAL A 730 -3.60 -10.12 -29.00
C VAL A 730 -2.20 -9.60 -29.35
N HIS A 731 -1.50 -10.31 -30.24
CA HIS A 731 -0.16 -9.97 -30.73
C HIS A 731 -0.28 -9.29 -32.09
N ILE A 732 -0.18 -7.97 -32.13
CA ILE A 732 -0.23 -7.20 -33.37
C ILE A 732 1.20 -6.98 -33.88
N ASN A 733 1.51 -7.55 -35.03
CA ASN A 733 2.80 -7.35 -35.68
C ASN A 733 2.65 -6.35 -36.82
N LEU A 734 3.43 -5.27 -36.77
CA LEU A 734 3.39 -4.19 -37.74
C LEU A 734 4.77 -4.00 -38.38
N PRO A 735 4.86 -3.82 -39.71
CA PRO A 735 6.13 -3.60 -40.41
C PRO A 735 6.57 -2.13 -40.29
N LEU A 736 6.62 -1.62 -39.06
CA LEU A 736 7.02 -0.25 -38.74
C LEU A 736 8.43 -0.26 -38.16
N GLU A 737 9.38 0.35 -38.87
CA GLU A 737 10.80 0.42 -38.45
C GLU A 737 10.98 0.89 -37.00
N TRP A 738 10.14 1.81 -36.54
CA TRP A 738 10.22 2.33 -35.17
C TRP A 738 9.97 1.29 -34.07
N LEU A 739 9.25 0.19 -34.39
CA LEU A 739 9.00 -0.93 -33.47
C LEU A 739 10.18 -1.92 -33.38
N LYS A 740 11.24 -1.78 -34.18
CA LYS A 740 12.42 -2.64 -34.04
C LYS A 740 13.03 -2.46 -32.64
N GLY A 741 13.26 -3.58 -31.95
CA GLY A 741 13.76 -3.58 -30.57
C GLY A 741 12.72 -3.25 -29.50
N LYS A 742 11.43 -3.07 -29.85
CA LYS A 742 10.38 -2.59 -28.94
C LYS A 742 9.14 -3.49 -28.98
N ILE A 743 8.54 -3.71 -27.81
CA ILE A 743 7.19 -4.28 -27.66
C ILE A 743 6.36 -3.26 -26.88
N ILE A 744 5.27 -2.77 -27.45
CA ILE A 744 4.35 -1.85 -26.76
C ILE A 744 3.15 -2.64 -26.25
N VAL A 745 2.79 -2.50 -24.99
CA VAL A 745 1.62 -3.16 -24.41
C VAL A 745 0.56 -2.13 -24.06
N ASP A 746 -0.61 -2.23 -24.69
CA ASP A 746 -1.80 -1.47 -24.29
C ASP A 746 -2.49 -2.18 -23.12
N SER A 747 -2.48 -1.54 -21.95
CA SER A 747 -3.13 -2.09 -20.75
C SER A 747 -4.64 -1.81 -20.72
N LEU A 748 -5.38 -2.71 -20.08
CA LEU A 748 -6.77 -2.51 -19.70
C LEU A 748 -6.80 -1.41 -18.63
N GLY A 749 -7.60 -0.35 -18.82
CA GLY A 749 -7.56 0.84 -17.96
C GLY A 749 -7.74 0.54 -16.46
N LEU A 750 -7.05 1.31 -15.62
CA LEU A 750 -7.05 1.13 -14.16
C LEU A 750 -8.43 1.40 -13.55
N HIS A 751 -8.82 0.57 -12.56
CA HIS A 751 -10.09 0.63 -11.80
C HIS A 751 -11.38 0.19 -12.51
N SER A 752 -11.33 -0.72 -13.48
CA SER A 752 -12.56 -1.37 -13.96
C SER A 752 -13.18 -2.27 -12.87
N ASN A 753 -14.50 -2.22 -12.66
CA ASN A 753 -15.26 -3.02 -11.67
C ASN A 753 -15.15 -4.57 -11.80
N ASN A 754 -14.32 -5.10 -12.71
CA ASN A 754 -14.15 -6.53 -12.90
C ASN A 754 -12.76 -6.98 -12.41
N GLN A 755 -12.74 -7.97 -11.50
CA GLN A 755 -11.52 -8.59 -10.94
C GLN A 755 -10.54 -9.13 -12.00
N ARG A 756 -11.02 -9.40 -13.22
CA ARG A 756 -10.22 -9.91 -14.35
C ARG A 756 -9.15 -8.96 -14.85
N HIS A 757 -9.42 -7.66 -14.81
CA HIS A 757 -8.54 -6.66 -15.43
C HIS A 757 -7.36 -6.26 -14.52
N THR A 758 -7.47 -6.47 -13.21
CA THR A 758 -6.43 -6.11 -12.23
C THR A 758 -5.22 -7.04 -12.33
N ASN A 759 -5.43 -8.36 -12.33
CA ASN A 759 -4.34 -9.35 -12.40
C ASN A 759 -3.52 -9.25 -13.70
N GLU A 760 -4.18 -8.98 -14.83
CA GLU A 760 -3.50 -8.80 -16.12
C GLU A 760 -2.64 -7.52 -16.13
N THR A 761 -3.16 -6.43 -15.55
CA THR A 761 -2.42 -5.16 -15.45
C THR A 761 -1.16 -5.30 -14.60
N GLU A 762 -1.22 -6.05 -13.49
CA GLU A 762 -0.07 -6.32 -12.61
C GLU A 762 1.01 -7.18 -13.30
N GLN A 763 0.63 -8.15 -14.12
CA GLN A 763 1.57 -8.93 -14.92
C GLN A 763 2.27 -8.08 -16.00
N ILE A 764 1.56 -7.10 -16.58
CA ILE A 764 2.18 -6.16 -17.53
C ILE A 764 3.15 -5.23 -16.79
N LEU A 765 2.78 -4.76 -15.60
CA LEU A 765 3.64 -3.92 -14.75
C LEU A 765 4.95 -4.63 -14.38
N THR A 766 4.86 -5.87 -13.86
CA THR A 766 6.04 -6.67 -13.48
C THR A 766 6.96 -7.01 -14.66
N SER A 767 6.42 -7.08 -15.88
CA SER A 767 7.18 -7.45 -17.08
C SER A 767 7.65 -6.28 -17.95
N SER A 768 7.26 -5.03 -17.64
CA SER A 768 7.64 -3.85 -18.44
C SER A 768 9.01 -3.31 -18.07
N ASP A 769 9.81 -2.87 -19.04
CA ASP A 769 11.10 -2.20 -18.84
C ASP A 769 10.92 -0.66 -18.76
N LEU A 770 9.97 -0.13 -19.54
CA LEU A 770 9.57 1.28 -19.56
C LEU A 770 8.07 1.42 -19.32
N ILE A 771 7.71 2.37 -18.48
CA ILE A 771 6.32 2.68 -18.15
C ILE A 771 5.97 4.06 -18.68
N LEU A 772 4.97 4.10 -19.56
CA LEU A 772 4.36 5.34 -20.04
C LEU A 772 3.03 5.54 -19.30
N TYR A 773 3.00 6.52 -18.40
CA TYR A 773 1.79 6.85 -17.66
C TYR A 773 1.03 7.99 -18.33
N VAL A 774 -0.21 7.74 -18.74
CA VAL A 774 -1.04 8.69 -19.51
C VAL A 774 -2.12 9.28 -18.63
N SER A 775 -2.14 10.61 -18.54
CA SER A 775 -3.20 11.39 -17.89
C SER A 775 -3.82 12.38 -18.88
N TYR A 776 -5.05 12.82 -18.63
CA TYR A 776 -5.81 13.65 -19.55
C TYR A 776 -5.77 15.12 -19.12
N PHE A 777 -5.62 16.08 -20.05
CA PHE A 777 -5.37 17.50 -19.74
C PHE A 777 -6.28 18.10 -18.66
N ASN A 778 -7.60 17.94 -18.77
CA ASN A 778 -8.59 18.48 -17.81
C ASN A 778 -8.64 17.74 -16.45
N HIS A 779 -8.03 16.57 -16.36
CA HIS A 779 -7.97 15.70 -15.18
C HIS A 779 -6.52 15.24 -14.97
N SER A 780 -5.57 16.15 -15.12
CA SER A 780 -4.15 15.81 -15.06
C SER A 780 -3.76 15.44 -13.63
N PHE A 781 -3.26 14.22 -13.43
CA PHE A 781 -2.76 13.67 -12.16
C PHE A 781 -3.83 13.65 -11.04
N THR A 782 -4.83 12.78 -11.20
CA THR A 782 -5.89 12.53 -10.20
C THR A 782 -5.37 11.70 -9.01
N ASP A 783 -6.16 11.60 -7.93
CA ASP A 783 -5.77 10.76 -6.79
C ASP A 783 -5.76 9.26 -7.09
N ASN A 784 -6.56 8.81 -8.06
CA ASN A 784 -6.42 7.45 -8.59
C ASN A 784 -5.07 7.27 -9.28
N ASP A 785 -4.59 8.31 -9.98
CA ASP A 785 -3.25 8.29 -10.59
C ASP A 785 -2.16 8.25 -9.49
N LYS A 786 -2.34 9.04 -8.42
CA LYS A 786 -1.44 9.05 -7.26
C LYS A 786 -1.39 7.70 -6.54
N ASN A 787 -2.53 7.15 -6.14
CA ASN A 787 -2.62 5.87 -5.43
C ASN A 787 -2.01 4.73 -6.25
N PHE A 788 -2.20 4.76 -7.57
CA PHE A 788 -1.59 3.78 -8.45
C PHE A 788 -0.06 3.91 -8.52
N ILE A 789 0.48 5.13 -8.61
CA ILE A 789 1.92 5.36 -8.59
C ILE A 789 2.52 4.94 -7.24
N GLU A 790 1.85 5.22 -6.12
CA GLU A 790 2.26 4.76 -4.78
C GLU A 790 2.24 3.21 -4.70
N HIS A 791 1.18 2.58 -5.18
CA HIS A 791 1.07 1.13 -5.28
C HIS A 791 2.21 0.50 -6.10
N MET A 792 2.55 1.10 -7.24
CA MET A 792 3.70 0.64 -8.04
C MET A 792 5.04 0.77 -7.30
N LYS A 793 5.21 1.80 -6.47
CA LYS A 793 6.42 1.97 -5.65
C LYS A 793 6.51 0.92 -4.56
N GLU A 794 5.39 0.56 -3.92
CA GLU A 794 5.33 -0.49 -2.89
C GLU A 794 5.68 -1.88 -3.45
N MET A 795 5.35 -2.14 -4.73
CA MET A 795 5.74 -3.36 -5.44
C MET A 795 7.24 -3.40 -5.80
N ASN A 796 8.05 -2.40 -5.39
CA ASN A 796 9.48 -2.27 -5.68
C ASN A 796 9.85 -2.26 -7.18
N GLN A 797 8.88 -2.03 -8.07
CA GLN A 797 9.10 -2.07 -9.51
C GLN A 797 9.81 -0.81 -10.03
N LEU A 798 9.56 0.34 -9.40
CA LEU A 798 10.07 1.65 -9.84
C LEU A 798 11.48 2.01 -9.33
N ASN A 799 12.06 1.26 -8.40
CA ASN A 799 13.23 1.73 -7.65
C ASN A 799 14.58 1.11 -8.05
N GLU A 800 14.62 -0.03 -8.77
CA GLU A 800 15.92 -0.66 -9.09
C GLU A 800 16.20 -0.82 -10.61
N ASN A 801 15.21 -0.98 -11.51
CA ASN A 801 15.49 -1.27 -12.95
C ASN A 801 14.48 -0.75 -14.01
N GLN A 802 13.36 -0.12 -13.65
CA GLN A 802 12.35 0.33 -14.62
C GLN A 802 12.33 1.86 -14.76
N ALA A 803 12.25 2.36 -16.00
CA ALA A 803 12.06 3.79 -16.24
C ALA A 803 10.58 4.17 -16.28
N PHE A 804 10.29 5.39 -15.84
CA PHE A 804 8.94 5.95 -15.83
C PHE A 804 8.90 7.28 -16.57
N LYS A 805 7.94 7.47 -17.47
CA LYS A 805 7.69 8.71 -18.21
C LYS A 805 6.23 9.14 -18.08
N MET A 806 6.00 10.41 -17.75
CA MET A 806 4.65 10.97 -17.59
C MET A 806 4.18 11.66 -18.88
N VAL A 807 2.94 11.36 -19.31
CA VAL A 807 2.33 11.92 -20.51
C VAL A 807 1.01 12.62 -20.18
N ILE A 808 0.90 13.90 -20.51
CA ILE A 808 -0.33 14.70 -20.42
C ILE A 808 -0.93 14.80 -21.81
N ASN A 809 -1.98 14.03 -22.07
CA ASN A 809 -2.66 13.96 -23.37
C ASN A 809 -3.75 15.04 -23.50
N ALA A 810 -4.15 15.35 -24.73
CA ALA A 810 -5.16 16.35 -25.08
C ALA A 810 -4.79 17.81 -24.73
N VAL A 811 -3.51 18.19 -24.88
CA VAL A 811 -3.06 19.58 -24.62
C VAL A 811 -3.69 20.62 -25.55
N ASP A 812 -4.35 20.19 -26.63
CA ASP A 812 -5.12 21.05 -27.53
C ASP A 812 -6.40 21.62 -26.90
N LEU A 813 -6.72 21.23 -25.66
CA LEU A 813 -7.77 21.83 -24.84
C LEU A 813 -7.31 23.08 -24.07
N ALA A 814 -6.00 23.34 -23.98
CA ALA A 814 -5.48 24.53 -23.33
C ALA A 814 -5.99 25.80 -24.02
N GLU A 815 -6.49 26.77 -23.26
CA GLU A 815 -6.98 28.02 -23.82
C GLU A 815 -5.83 28.90 -24.34
N ASN A 816 -4.65 28.80 -23.72
CA ASN A 816 -3.43 29.52 -24.07
C ASN A 816 -2.17 28.78 -23.56
N SER A 817 -0.98 29.32 -23.88
CA SER A 817 0.31 28.73 -23.49
C SER A 817 0.55 28.72 -21.98
N ASP A 818 0.05 29.73 -21.27
CA ASP A 818 0.25 29.87 -19.82
C ASP A 818 -0.52 28.80 -19.06
N ASP A 819 -1.70 28.44 -19.57
CA ASP A 819 -2.55 27.37 -19.07
C ASP A 819 -1.86 25.99 -19.17
N LEU A 820 -1.28 25.68 -20.33
CA LEU A 820 -0.49 24.47 -20.52
C LEU A 820 0.74 24.42 -19.59
N ALA A 821 1.44 25.54 -19.43
CA ALA A 821 2.60 25.63 -18.53
C ALA A 821 2.19 25.37 -17.06
N ALA A 822 1.05 25.92 -16.64
CA ALA A 822 0.52 25.72 -15.30
C ALA A 822 0.13 24.25 -15.05
N VAL A 823 -0.49 23.56 -16.00
CA VAL A 823 -0.80 22.11 -15.86
C VAL A 823 0.48 21.28 -15.77
N LYS A 824 1.48 21.54 -16.62
CA LYS A 824 2.77 20.83 -16.56
C LYS A 824 3.47 21.02 -15.22
N HIS A 825 3.46 22.24 -14.68
CA HIS A 825 4.05 22.54 -13.37
C HIS A 825 3.32 21.78 -12.26
N TYR A 826 1.98 21.80 -12.27
CA TYR A 826 1.17 21.05 -11.29
C TYR A 826 1.51 19.55 -11.26
N VAL A 827 1.59 18.91 -12.43
CA VAL A 827 1.96 17.49 -12.53
C VAL A 827 3.38 17.24 -12.03
N LYS A 828 4.32 18.16 -12.28
CA LYS A 828 5.69 18.07 -11.79
C LYS A 828 5.77 18.11 -10.26
N ASP A 829 5.02 19.02 -9.65
CA ASP A 829 4.95 19.13 -8.19
C ASP A 829 4.32 17.87 -7.59
N ALA A 830 3.24 17.38 -8.19
CA ALA A 830 2.54 16.19 -7.70
C ALA A 830 3.40 14.91 -7.79
N LEU A 831 4.15 14.73 -8.87
CA LEU A 831 5.16 13.66 -8.99
C LEU A 831 6.26 13.79 -7.92
N THR A 832 6.69 15.03 -7.64
CA THR A 832 7.70 15.31 -6.61
C THR A 832 7.19 14.94 -5.21
N GLN A 833 5.90 15.16 -4.92
CA GLN A 833 5.28 14.78 -3.64
C GLN A 833 5.30 13.27 -3.38
N VAL A 834 5.09 12.46 -4.42
CA VAL A 834 5.23 10.98 -4.31
C VAL A 834 6.68 10.53 -4.43
N ASN A 835 7.65 11.45 -4.37
CA ASN A 835 9.08 11.22 -4.49
C ASN A 835 9.43 10.41 -5.76
N LEU A 836 8.83 10.81 -6.89
CA LEU A 836 9.08 10.26 -8.21
C LEU A 836 9.54 11.41 -9.13
N LYS A 837 10.76 11.31 -9.68
CA LYS A 837 11.26 12.27 -10.66
C LYS A 837 11.14 11.66 -12.05
N SER A 838 10.45 12.35 -12.96
CA SER A 838 10.19 11.86 -14.32
C SER A 838 10.02 13.02 -15.30
N ASP A 839 10.37 12.77 -16.56
CA ASP A 839 10.10 13.66 -17.67
C ASP A 839 8.59 13.75 -17.95
N ILE A 840 8.11 14.97 -18.25
CA ILE A 840 6.69 15.25 -18.50
C ILE A 840 6.49 15.70 -19.94
N PHE A 841 5.75 14.91 -20.72
CA PHE A 841 5.45 15.19 -22.11
C PHE A 841 4.00 15.65 -22.27
N GLY A 842 3.81 16.89 -22.72
CA GLY A 842 2.47 17.38 -23.11
C GLY A 842 2.22 17.06 -24.58
N VAL A 843 1.18 16.29 -24.89
CA VAL A 843 0.94 15.75 -26.23
C VAL A 843 -0.53 15.91 -26.65
N SER A 844 -0.78 16.09 -27.95
CA SER A 844 -2.13 15.94 -28.51
C SER A 844 -2.17 14.78 -29.49
N SER A 845 -2.70 13.65 -29.02
CA SER A 845 -2.93 12.47 -29.88
C SER A 845 -3.81 12.83 -31.09
N ARG A 846 -4.77 13.76 -30.91
CA ARG A 846 -5.68 14.23 -31.97
C ARG A 846 -4.97 15.05 -33.04
N GLN A 847 -4.08 15.96 -32.64
CA GLN A 847 -3.30 16.75 -33.60
C GLN A 847 -2.27 15.88 -34.33
N ALA A 848 -1.60 14.99 -33.61
CA ALA A 848 -0.62 14.06 -34.18
C ALA A 848 -1.22 13.18 -35.29
N LEU A 849 -2.43 12.66 -35.10
CA LEU A 849 -3.11 11.86 -36.13
C LEU A 849 -3.61 12.67 -37.35
N ARG A 850 -3.73 13.99 -37.22
CA ARG A 850 -4.19 14.90 -38.30
C ARG A 850 -3.03 15.63 -38.99
N GLY A 851 -1.81 15.54 -38.45
CA GLY A 851 -0.68 16.37 -38.84
C GLY A 851 0.58 15.98 -38.08
N ASN A 852 1.27 16.96 -37.50
CA ASN A 852 2.46 16.73 -36.69
C ASN A 852 2.28 17.38 -35.32
N ASP A 853 2.63 16.67 -34.24
CA ASP A 853 2.61 17.18 -32.87
C ASP A 853 4.04 17.12 -32.31
N GLU A 854 4.56 18.25 -31.86
CA GLU A 854 5.93 18.35 -31.38
C GLU A 854 6.16 17.52 -30.11
N GLY A 855 5.17 17.45 -29.22
CA GLY A 855 5.23 16.68 -27.98
C GLY A 855 5.32 15.17 -28.23
N ILE A 856 4.56 14.64 -29.19
CA ILE A 856 4.68 13.23 -29.62
C ILE A 856 6.07 12.94 -30.19
N ASN A 857 6.66 13.87 -30.96
CA ASN A 857 8.02 13.69 -31.48
C ASN A 857 9.07 13.68 -30.37
N GLN A 858 8.94 14.55 -29.37
CA GLN A 858 9.81 14.58 -28.18
C GLN A 858 9.69 13.27 -27.38
N LEU A 859 8.46 12.80 -27.14
CA LEU A 859 8.21 11.52 -26.46
C LEU A 859 8.83 10.36 -27.23
N ARG A 860 8.66 10.32 -28.56
CA ARG A 860 9.24 9.30 -29.44
C ARG A 860 10.76 9.25 -29.33
N HIS A 861 11.41 10.41 -29.39
CA HIS A 861 12.85 10.54 -29.25
C HIS A 861 13.33 10.06 -27.88
N SER A 862 12.61 10.41 -26.81
CA SER A 862 12.94 10.00 -25.45
C SER A 862 12.79 8.48 -25.22
N ILE A 863 11.85 7.83 -25.90
CA ILE A 863 11.72 6.36 -25.91
C ILE A 863 12.90 5.73 -26.64
N ASP A 864 13.28 6.26 -27.81
CA ASP A 864 14.44 5.75 -28.56
C ASP A 864 15.74 5.90 -27.74
N GLN A 865 15.92 7.04 -27.05
CA GLN A 865 17.03 7.23 -26.12
C GLN A 865 17.03 6.20 -24.98
N PHE A 866 15.88 5.91 -24.35
CA PHE A 866 15.80 4.90 -23.28
C PHE A 866 16.22 3.51 -23.79
N VAL A 867 15.75 3.12 -24.98
CA VAL A 867 16.08 1.84 -25.63
C VAL A 867 17.57 1.76 -25.99
N GLU A 868 18.22 2.88 -26.33
CA GLU A 868 19.64 2.93 -26.67
C GLU A 868 20.59 3.11 -25.46
N VAL A 869 20.13 3.73 -24.37
CA VAL A 869 20.98 4.23 -23.26
C VAL A 869 20.76 3.48 -21.94
N ASP A 870 19.53 3.32 -21.46
CA ASP A 870 19.28 3.03 -20.03
C ASP A 870 19.16 1.52 -19.70
N SER A 871 18.68 0.68 -20.62
CA SER A 871 18.61 -0.78 -20.39
C SER A 871 19.98 -1.47 -20.35
N ASN A 872 21.03 -0.77 -20.80
CA ASN A 872 22.38 -1.29 -21.03
C ASN A 872 23.35 -0.94 -19.91
N ILE A 873 23.01 0.02 -19.04
CA ILE A 873 23.93 0.61 -18.06
C ILE A 873 24.44 -0.43 -17.04
N ILE A 874 23.59 -1.34 -16.57
CA ILE A 874 23.99 -2.33 -15.55
C ILE A 874 24.96 -3.36 -16.13
N LEU A 875 24.64 -3.89 -17.32
CA LEU A 875 25.49 -4.86 -18.02
C LEU A 875 26.79 -4.20 -18.51
N GLU A 876 26.73 -2.95 -19.00
CA GLU A 876 27.91 -2.15 -19.35
C GLU A 876 28.79 -1.89 -18.13
N GLN A 877 28.22 -1.47 -16.99
CA GLN A 877 28.98 -1.24 -15.75
C GLN A 877 29.65 -2.53 -15.24
N GLN A 878 28.99 -3.68 -15.38
CA GLN A 878 29.56 -4.97 -15.02
C GLN A 878 30.76 -5.33 -15.89
N MET A 879 30.64 -5.18 -17.22
CA MET A 879 31.75 -5.41 -18.16
C MET A 879 32.89 -4.41 -17.93
N VAL A 880 32.59 -3.13 -17.66
CA VAL A 880 33.60 -2.11 -17.35
C VAL A 880 34.35 -2.46 -16.06
N LYS A 881 33.67 -2.88 -15.00
CA LYS A 881 34.33 -3.34 -13.76
C LYS A 881 35.27 -4.53 -14.00
N GLN A 882 34.88 -5.48 -14.86
CA GLN A 882 35.74 -6.61 -15.23
C GLN A 882 37.00 -6.14 -15.98
N LEU A 883 36.85 -5.19 -16.91
CA LEU A 883 37.98 -4.57 -17.62
C LEU A 883 38.91 -3.78 -16.69
N GLU A 884 38.36 -3.04 -15.73
CA GLU A 884 39.12 -2.33 -14.69
C GLU A 884 39.92 -3.30 -13.81
N GLN A 885 39.32 -4.43 -13.42
CA GLN A 885 39.98 -5.47 -12.63
C GLN A 885 41.15 -6.14 -13.38
N ILE A 886 40.97 -6.44 -14.68
CA ILE A 886 42.05 -6.93 -15.55
C ILE A 886 43.18 -5.89 -15.60
N ASN A 887 42.84 -4.61 -15.77
CA ASN A 887 43.82 -3.54 -15.83
C ASN A 887 44.62 -3.39 -14.53
N ILE A 888 43.96 -3.44 -13.37
CA ILE A 888 44.61 -3.41 -12.04
C ILE A 888 45.56 -4.62 -11.89
N SER A 889 45.12 -5.82 -12.30
CA SER A 889 45.99 -7.01 -12.24
C SER A 889 47.21 -6.89 -13.13
N PHE A 890 47.09 -6.30 -14.31
CA PHE A 890 48.26 -6.01 -15.13
C PHE A 890 49.24 -5.07 -14.39
N GLU A 891 48.76 -4.02 -13.72
CA GLU A 891 49.62 -3.12 -12.94
C GLU A 891 50.35 -3.86 -11.81
N GLU A 892 49.62 -4.68 -11.04
CA GLU A 892 50.17 -5.46 -9.92
C GLU A 892 51.17 -6.51 -10.39
N MET A 893 50.89 -7.25 -11.47
CA MET A 893 51.83 -8.23 -12.04
C MET A 893 53.11 -7.57 -12.58
N ILE A 894 52.99 -6.41 -13.25
CA ILE A 894 54.15 -5.63 -13.72
C ILE A 894 54.95 -5.10 -12.53
N HIS A 895 54.28 -4.62 -11.48
CA HIS A 895 54.93 -4.13 -10.28
C HIS A 895 55.70 -5.23 -9.58
N ASP A 896 55.06 -6.35 -9.26
CA ASP A 896 55.66 -7.48 -8.55
C ASP A 896 56.88 -8.04 -9.27
N TYR A 897 56.85 -8.10 -10.62
CA TYR A 897 57.99 -8.50 -11.43
C TYR A 897 59.19 -7.55 -11.30
N LYS A 898 58.92 -6.24 -11.17
CA LYS A 898 59.97 -5.20 -11.09
C LYS A 898 60.53 -5.00 -9.68
N THR A 899 59.73 -5.23 -8.64
CA THR A 899 60.09 -4.84 -7.26
C THR A 899 60.39 -6.00 -6.32
N ASN A 900 59.78 -7.20 -6.46
CA ASN A 900 60.00 -8.25 -5.47
C ASN A 900 59.63 -9.70 -5.92
N GLN A 901 60.65 -10.50 -6.27
CA GLN A 901 60.49 -11.91 -6.66
C GLN A 901 59.81 -12.78 -5.58
N SER A 902 59.93 -12.41 -4.29
CA SER A 902 59.30 -13.16 -3.19
C SER A 902 57.76 -13.06 -3.17
N HIS A 903 57.17 -11.98 -3.70
CA HIS A 903 55.70 -11.83 -3.76
C HIS A 903 55.11 -12.72 -4.85
N ILE A 904 55.81 -12.86 -5.99
CA ILE A 904 55.44 -13.80 -7.06
C ILE A 904 55.48 -15.24 -6.52
N GLU A 905 56.53 -15.61 -5.78
CA GLU A 905 56.65 -16.93 -5.18
C GLU A 905 55.56 -17.20 -4.12
N GLN A 906 55.23 -16.22 -3.28
CA GLN A 906 54.14 -16.32 -2.29
C GLN A 906 52.78 -16.49 -2.96
N ARG A 907 52.49 -15.73 -4.02
CA ARG A 907 51.24 -15.84 -4.78
C ARG A 907 51.13 -17.19 -5.49
N GLN A 908 52.20 -17.65 -6.14
CA GLN A 908 52.23 -18.99 -6.75
C GLN A 908 52.03 -20.11 -5.72
N GLN A 909 52.59 -19.97 -4.51
CA GLN A 909 52.33 -20.92 -3.42
C GLN A 909 50.87 -20.89 -2.96
N GLN A 910 50.27 -19.71 -2.86
CA GLN A 910 48.84 -19.58 -2.53
C GLN A 910 47.95 -20.14 -3.64
N LEU A 911 48.21 -19.85 -4.92
CA LEU A 911 47.48 -20.43 -6.06
C LEU A 911 47.56 -21.96 -6.06
N LYS A 912 48.75 -22.56 -5.83
CA LYS A 912 48.91 -24.03 -5.71
C LYS A 912 48.16 -24.62 -4.52
N LYS A 913 48.05 -23.88 -3.42
CA LYS A 913 47.23 -24.29 -2.27
C LYS A 913 45.75 -24.27 -2.65
N TYR A 914 45.28 -23.17 -3.22
CA TYR A 914 43.90 -23.02 -3.66
C TYR A 914 43.54 -24.01 -4.77
N GLN A 915 44.47 -24.41 -5.65
CA GLN A 915 44.27 -25.39 -6.74
C GLN A 915 43.63 -26.71 -6.28
N ASN A 916 43.84 -27.11 -5.02
CA ASN A 916 43.35 -28.38 -4.47
C ASN A 916 42.27 -28.21 -3.39
N GLU A 917 41.77 -27.00 -3.16
CA GLU A 917 40.74 -26.67 -2.17
C GLU A 917 39.42 -26.31 -2.86
N GLN A 918 38.28 -26.71 -2.26
CA GLN A 918 36.95 -26.22 -2.67
C GLN A 918 36.74 -24.81 -2.12
N ARG A 919 36.48 -23.83 -2.99
CA ARG A 919 36.51 -22.40 -2.62
C ARG A 919 35.14 -21.85 -2.30
N LEU A 920 34.11 -22.40 -2.93
CA LEU A 920 32.70 -22.18 -2.60
C LEU A 920 32.13 -23.42 -1.89
N PRO A 921 32.30 -23.55 -0.57
CA PRO A 921 31.78 -24.70 0.16
C PRO A 921 30.25 -24.62 0.27
N ASN A 922 29.58 -25.78 0.19
CA ASN A 922 28.12 -25.91 0.33
C ASN A 922 27.60 -25.36 1.67
N GLN A 923 28.47 -25.18 2.66
CA GLN A 923 28.09 -24.55 3.93
C GLN A 923 27.62 -23.10 3.77
N LEU A 924 28.09 -22.36 2.76
CA LEU A 924 27.59 -21.01 2.47
C LEU A 924 26.12 -21.05 2.01
N LEU A 925 25.77 -22.05 1.19
CA LEU A 925 24.41 -22.30 0.72
C LEU A 925 23.51 -22.77 1.87
N PHE A 926 24.00 -23.69 2.70
CA PHE A 926 23.28 -24.14 3.90
C PHE A 926 22.95 -22.98 4.84
N THR A 927 23.92 -22.11 5.13
CA THR A 927 23.70 -20.91 5.95
C THR A 927 22.67 -19.98 5.30
N THR A 928 22.77 -19.76 3.99
CA THR A 928 21.81 -18.93 3.22
C THR A 928 20.40 -19.51 3.26
N GLU A 929 20.24 -20.81 3.02
CA GLU A 929 18.98 -21.54 3.09
C GLU A 929 18.36 -21.46 4.50
N GLN A 930 19.16 -21.69 5.55
CA GLN A 930 18.69 -21.60 6.94
C GLN A 930 18.19 -20.20 7.30
N HIS A 931 18.97 -19.16 6.99
CA HIS A 931 18.53 -17.77 7.24
C HIS A 931 17.28 -17.42 6.45
N THR A 932 17.18 -17.85 5.20
CA THR A 932 15.99 -17.57 4.37
C THR A 932 14.76 -18.34 4.86
N ASN A 933 14.92 -19.59 5.30
CA ASN A 933 13.83 -20.35 5.91
C ASN A 933 13.35 -19.71 7.22
N ASN A 934 14.26 -19.16 8.03
CA ASN A 934 13.88 -18.40 9.22
C ASN A 934 13.08 -17.15 8.85
N GLU A 935 13.50 -16.41 7.82
CA GLU A 935 12.75 -15.27 7.29
C GLU A 935 11.34 -15.70 6.81
N VAL A 936 11.19 -16.87 6.19
CA VAL A 936 9.86 -17.43 5.84
C VAL A 936 9.00 -17.62 7.08
N GLU A 937 9.54 -18.20 8.15
CA GLU A 937 8.79 -18.39 9.40
C GLU A 937 8.35 -17.06 10.01
N ASP A 938 9.25 -16.07 10.03
CA ASP A 938 8.97 -14.74 10.56
C ASP A 938 7.88 -14.04 9.74
N GLN A 939 7.98 -14.06 8.40
CA GLN A 939 6.98 -13.48 7.52
C GLN A 939 5.60 -14.15 7.67
N ILE A 940 5.55 -15.48 7.82
CA ILE A 940 4.30 -16.24 8.03
C ILE A 940 3.70 -15.97 9.42
N TYR A 941 4.54 -15.81 10.44
CA TYR A 941 4.09 -15.41 11.78
C TYR A 941 3.44 -14.03 11.74
N HIS A 942 4.09 -13.04 11.11
CA HIS A 942 3.55 -11.69 10.99
C HIS A 942 2.30 -11.63 10.11
N LEU A 943 2.21 -12.46 9.06
CA LEU A 943 1.01 -12.57 8.23
C LEU A 943 -0.22 -12.93 9.07
N ASN A 944 -0.13 -13.92 9.96
CA ASN A 944 -1.24 -14.31 10.83
C ASN A 944 -1.71 -13.16 11.74
N GLY A 945 -0.76 -12.38 12.28
CA GLY A 945 -1.07 -11.21 13.10
C GLY A 945 -1.79 -10.10 12.31
N ARG A 946 -1.28 -9.76 11.13
CA ARG A 946 -1.89 -8.74 10.24
C ARG A 946 -3.29 -9.15 9.77
N LEU A 947 -3.46 -10.39 9.33
CA LEU A 947 -4.75 -10.90 8.86
C LEU A 947 -5.82 -10.84 9.95
N LYS A 948 -5.47 -11.16 11.20
CA LYS A 948 -6.40 -11.09 12.34
C LYS A 948 -6.99 -9.70 12.53
N LEU A 949 -6.19 -8.65 12.36
CA LEU A 949 -6.62 -7.25 12.48
C LEU A 949 -7.42 -6.80 11.25
N GLN A 950 -6.87 -7.01 10.05
CA GLN A 950 -7.47 -6.55 8.80
C GLN A 950 -8.83 -7.20 8.51
N LEU A 951 -8.97 -8.51 8.73
CA LEU A 951 -10.22 -9.24 8.49
C LEU A 951 -11.36 -8.69 9.35
N LEU A 952 -11.08 -8.18 10.55
CA LEU A 952 -12.13 -7.65 11.42
C LEU A 952 -12.77 -6.40 10.81
N ASP A 953 -11.99 -5.52 10.19
CA ASP A 953 -12.50 -4.29 9.56
C ASP A 953 -13.25 -4.59 8.26
N ASP A 954 -12.77 -5.55 7.48
CA ASP A 954 -13.49 -6.05 6.31
C ASP A 954 -14.84 -6.67 6.70
N VAL A 955 -14.87 -7.47 7.77
CA VAL A 955 -16.11 -8.04 8.30
C VAL A 955 -17.05 -6.92 8.78
N LYS A 956 -16.56 -5.87 9.45
CA LYS A 956 -17.40 -4.72 9.86
C LYS A 956 -18.01 -4.00 8.66
N SER A 957 -17.24 -3.83 7.59
CA SER A 957 -17.68 -3.12 6.38
C SER A 957 -18.84 -3.82 5.67
N ILE A 958 -18.91 -5.16 5.74
CA ILE A 958 -19.87 -5.97 4.99
C ILE A 958 -20.96 -6.56 5.89
N TYR A 959 -20.60 -7.11 7.05
CA TYR A 959 -21.55 -7.71 8.00
C TYR A 959 -22.10 -6.66 8.97
N ASN A 960 -22.94 -5.77 8.43
CA ASN A 960 -23.52 -4.67 9.15
C ASN A 960 -25.07 -4.64 9.08
N SER A 961 -25.68 -3.59 9.65
CA SER A 961 -27.14 -3.45 9.72
C SER A 961 -27.82 -3.34 8.35
N GLN A 962 -27.11 -2.95 7.29
CA GLN A 962 -27.60 -2.88 5.91
C GLN A 962 -28.01 -4.25 5.35
N MET A 963 -27.41 -5.35 5.85
CA MET A 963 -27.82 -6.73 5.52
C MET A 963 -29.26 -7.07 5.94
N THR A 964 -29.95 -6.19 6.67
CA THR A 964 -31.33 -6.44 7.10
C THR A 964 -32.38 -5.84 6.16
N GLN A 965 -31.97 -5.05 5.17
CA GLN A 965 -32.86 -4.32 4.26
C GLN A 965 -33.57 -5.23 3.24
N ASN A 966 -32.96 -6.36 2.87
CA ASN A 966 -33.53 -7.32 1.92
C ASN A 966 -34.55 -8.26 2.58
N SER A 967 -35.58 -8.70 1.85
CA SER A 967 -36.66 -9.55 2.41
C SER A 967 -36.17 -10.95 2.82
N ASP A 968 -35.20 -11.52 2.08
CA ASP A 968 -34.61 -12.84 2.35
C ASP A 968 -33.22 -12.71 2.99
N PHE A 969 -33.15 -12.94 4.30
CA PHE A 969 -31.90 -12.83 5.05
C PHE A 969 -30.91 -13.97 4.75
N ASN A 970 -31.38 -15.14 4.33
CA ASN A 970 -30.48 -16.25 4.02
C ASN A 970 -29.79 -16.03 2.67
N ASN A 971 -30.51 -15.45 1.71
CA ASN A 971 -29.90 -15.00 0.47
C ASN A 971 -28.88 -13.88 0.75
N GLU A 972 -29.23 -12.91 1.61
CA GLU A 972 -28.34 -11.80 1.94
C GLU A 972 -27.02 -12.25 2.58
N LYS A 973 -27.05 -13.23 3.51
CA LYS A 973 -25.83 -13.82 4.06
C LYS A 973 -24.87 -14.29 2.98
N LYS A 974 -25.41 -14.96 1.96
CA LYS A 974 -24.63 -15.48 0.83
C LYS A 974 -24.01 -14.36 0.00
N VAL A 975 -24.77 -13.29 -0.26
CA VAL A 975 -24.30 -12.11 -0.98
C VAL A 975 -23.15 -11.43 -0.25
N SER A 976 -23.36 -11.15 1.04
CA SER A 976 -22.35 -10.49 1.87
C SER A 976 -21.12 -11.39 2.05
N SER A 977 -21.27 -12.71 2.21
CA SER A 977 -20.12 -13.61 2.25
C SER A 977 -19.31 -13.58 0.95
N LYS A 978 -19.95 -13.54 -0.22
CA LYS A 978 -19.21 -13.43 -1.48
C LYS A 978 -18.52 -12.08 -1.61
N ALA A 979 -19.22 -10.97 -1.36
CA ALA A 979 -18.63 -9.64 -1.43
C ALA A 979 -17.41 -9.53 -0.49
N PHE A 980 -17.50 -10.15 0.69
CA PHE A 980 -16.41 -10.20 1.65
C PHE A 980 -15.23 -11.01 1.12
N LEU A 981 -15.48 -12.21 0.60
CA LEU A 981 -14.45 -13.06 0.00
C LEU A 981 -13.78 -12.39 -1.21
N ASP A 982 -14.56 -11.79 -2.11
CA ASP A 982 -14.08 -11.08 -3.29
C ASP A 982 -13.14 -9.91 -2.89
N GLN A 983 -13.48 -9.18 -1.82
CA GLN A 983 -12.65 -8.08 -1.28
C GLN A 983 -11.37 -8.59 -0.60
N ILE A 984 -11.42 -9.69 0.15
CA ILE A 984 -10.22 -10.19 0.85
C ILE A 984 -9.31 -10.99 -0.09
N HIS A 985 -9.83 -11.77 -1.04
CA HIS A 985 -9.02 -12.63 -1.93
C HIS A 985 -8.07 -11.81 -2.80
N GLN A 986 -8.49 -10.63 -3.28
CA GLN A 986 -7.61 -9.73 -4.04
C GLN A 986 -6.38 -9.34 -3.22
N ARG A 987 -6.60 -8.86 -1.99
CA ARG A 987 -5.52 -8.46 -1.09
C ARG A 987 -4.68 -9.64 -0.62
N LEU A 988 -5.29 -10.80 -0.37
CA LEU A 988 -4.57 -12.01 0.01
C LEU A 988 -3.64 -12.49 -1.11
N TYR A 989 -4.09 -12.40 -2.37
CA TYR A 989 -3.26 -12.72 -3.53
C TYR A 989 -2.08 -11.74 -3.68
N LEU A 990 -2.33 -10.46 -3.46
CA LEU A 990 -1.28 -9.43 -3.44
C LEU A 990 -0.26 -9.70 -2.33
N GLU A 991 -0.72 -9.91 -1.10
CA GLU A 991 0.13 -10.20 0.06
C GLU A 991 0.99 -11.45 -0.17
N GLN A 992 0.41 -12.49 -0.77
CA GLN A 992 1.14 -13.70 -1.19
C GLN A 992 2.27 -13.35 -2.17
N SER A 993 1.95 -12.61 -3.23
CA SER A 993 2.89 -12.27 -4.30
C SER A 993 4.05 -11.42 -3.77
N LEU A 994 3.76 -10.47 -2.87
CA LEU A 994 4.77 -9.64 -2.20
C LEU A 994 5.69 -10.48 -1.31
N LEU A 995 5.14 -11.45 -0.58
CA LEU A 995 5.94 -12.34 0.27
C LEU A 995 6.91 -13.19 -0.55
N VAL A 996 6.46 -13.75 -1.69
CA VAL A 996 7.34 -14.50 -2.60
C VAL A 996 8.52 -13.65 -3.06
N GLU A 997 8.26 -12.41 -3.48
CA GLU A 997 9.30 -11.48 -3.93
C GLU A 997 10.26 -11.06 -2.81
N ARG A 998 9.76 -10.81 -1.60
CA ARG A 998 10.60 -10.49 -0.43
C ARG A 998 11.54 -11.63 -0.10
N ILE A 999 11.05 -12.88 -0.08
CA ILE A 999 11.86 -14.07 0.19
C ILE A 999 12.93 -14.25 -0.90
N LYS A 1000 12.59 -14.05 -2.17
CA LYS A 1000 13.56 -14.09 -3.28
C LYS A 1000 14.66 -13.05 -3.13
N LYS A 1001 14.32 -11.80 -2.80
CA LYS A 1001 15.29 -10.71 -2.60
C LYS A 1001 16.17 -10.98 -1.39
N TYR A 1002 15.58 -11.45 -0.30
CA TYR A 1002 16.31 -11.82 0.91
C TYR A 1002 17.34 -12.93 0.62
N TYR A 1003 16.94 -13.99 -0.09
CA TYR A 1003 17.83 -15.09 -0.47
C TYR A 1003 19.04 -14.60 -1.26
N ASN A 1004 18.81 -13.83 -2.34
CA ASN A 1004 19.90 -13.34 -3.19
C ASN A 1004 20.84 -12.38 -2.44
N ARG A 1005 20.31 -11.51 -1.57
CA ARG A 1005 21.12 -10.66 -0.71
C ARG A 1005 21.98 -11.49 0.25
N GLN A 1006 21.36 -12.44 0.95
CA GLN A 1006 22.05 -13.30 1.90
C GLN A 1006 23.15 -14.12 1.23
N LEU A 1007 22.89 -14.67 0.05
CA LEU A 1007 23.88 -15.40 -0.74
C LEU A 1007 25.09 -14.51 -1.09
N SER A 1008 24.83 -13.28 -1.56
CA SER A 1008 25.89 -12.32 -1.89
C SER A 1008 26.74 -11.97 -0.67
N GLU A 1009 26.13 -11.77 0.49
CA GLU A 1009 26.83 -11.48 1.75
C GLU A 1009 27.71 -12.65 2.19
N GLN A 1010 27.23 -13.89 2.07
CA GLN A 1010 27.99 -15.09 2.42
C GLN A 1010 29.20 -15.31 1.49
N VAL A 1011 29.09 -14.98 0.20
CA VAL A 1011 30.16 -15.23 -0.80
C VAL A 1011 31.19 -14.09 -0.86
N ALA A 1012 30.83 -12.87 -0.45
CA ALA A 1012 31.70 -11.69 -0.52
C ALA A 1012 33.12 -11.90 0.06
N PRO A 1013 33.33 -12.55 1.21
CA PRO A 1013 34.67 -12.78 1.75
C PRO A 1013 35.53 -13.72 0.88
N THR A 1014 34.89 -14.68 0.20
CA THR A 1014 35.58 -15.61 -0.71
C THR A 1014 36.00 -14.89 -1.99
N ILE A 1015 35.10 -14.07 -2.57
CA ILE A 1015 35.41 -13.23 -3.74
C ILE A 1015 36.60 -12.32 -3.43
N GLN A 1016 36.62 -11.69 -2.26
CA GLN A 1016 37.72 -10.81 -1.87
C GLN A 1016 39.08 -11.54 -1.84
N LYS A 1017 39.11 -12.79 -1.38
CA LYS A 1017 40.34 -13.61 -1.35
C LYS A 1017 40.79 -14.03 -2.75
N LEU A 1018 39.86 -14.36 -3.64
CA LEU A 1018 40.16 -14.77 -5.01
C LEU A 1018 40.66 -13.61 -5.85
N ASN A 1019 40.08 -12.41 -5.68
CA ASN A 1019 40.57 -11.19 -6.33
C ASN A 1019 42.03 -10.88 -5.96
N GLN A 1020 42.46 -11.15 -4.72
CA GLN A 1020 43.87 -10.98 -4.30
C GLN A 1020 44.84 -11.95 -5.00
N LEU A 1021 44.32 -13.03 -5.59
CA LEU A 1021 45.07 -14.01 -6.37
C LEU A 1021 44.95 -13.77 -7.88
N HIS A 1022 44.32 -12.67 -8.30
CA HIS A 1022 43.94 -12.36 -9.69
C HIS A 1022 42.97 -13.38 -10.30
N VAL A 1023 42.12 -14.00 -9.48
CA VAL A 1023 41.03 -14.87 -9.95
C VAL A 1023 39.73 -14.09 -9.85
N PHE A 1024 39.06 -13.90 -10.98
CA PHE A 1024 37.90 -13.04 -11.10
C PHE A 1024 36.62 -13.83 -11.33
N ILE A 1025 35.61 -13.56 -10.51
CA ILE A 1025 34.31 -14.23 -10.61
C ILE A 1025 33.23 -13.17 -10.77
N ASN A 1026 32.27 -13.47 -11.64
CA ASN A 1026 31.02 -12.74 -11.67
C ASN A 1026 30.14 -13.12 -10.47
N SER A 1027 29.95 -12.19 -9.54
CA SER A 1027 29.24 -12.43 -8.27
C SER A 1027 27.72 -12.23 -8.36
N ASP A 1028 27.17 -11.94 -9.53
CA ASP A 1028 25.72 -11.83 -9.69
C ASP A 1028 25.10 -13.22 -9.85
N PHE A 1029 24.59 -13.75 -8.73
CA PHE A 1029 23.97 -15.07 -8.71
C PHE A 1029 22.56 -15.07 -9.27
N SER A 1030 21.90 -13.91 -9.49
CA SER A 1030 20.53 -13.74 -10.05
C SER A 1030 19.70 -15.03 -10.09
N ILE A 1031 19.35 -15.56 -8.92
CA ILE A 1031 18.62 -16.82 -8.78
C ILE A 1031 17.13 -16.51 -8.94
N MET A 1032 16.51 -17.06 -9.99
CA MET A 1032 15.13 -16.74 -10.37
C MET A 1032 14.33 -17.98 -10.83
N PRO A 1033 14.13 -18.97 -9.95
CA PRO A 1033 13.21 -20.04 -10.27
C PRO A 1033 11.77 -19.51 -10.34
N ASN A 1034 10.95 -20.16 -11.16
CA ASN A 1034 9.53 -19.83 -11.24
C ASN A 1034 8.81 -20.24 -9.95
N PHE A 1035 8.03 -19.33 -9.38
CA PHE A 1035 7.04 -19.65 -8.36
C PHE A 1035 5.72 -20.08 -9.02
N THR A 1036 4.91 -20.86 -8.33
CA THR A 1036 3.61 -21.33 -8.85
C THR A 1036 2.60 -20.19 -8.97
N GLU A 1037 1.76 -20.22 -10.01
CA GLU A 1037 0.65 -19.27 -10.20
C GLU A 1037 -0.55 -19.56 -9.29
N LYS A 1038 -0.47 -20.56 -8.40
CA LYS A 1038 -1.54 -20.92 -7.48
C LYS A 1038 -1.78 -19.80 -6.45
N ALA A 1039 -3.03 -19.36 -6.33
CA ALA A 1039 -3.50 -18.53 -5.21
C ALA A 1039 -3.74 -19.44 -3.98
N PHE A 1040 -2.75 -19.55 -3.09
CA PHE A 1040 -2.84 -20.37 -1.88
C PHE A 1040 -3.81 -19.78 -0.86
N LEU A 1041 -3.77 -18.46 -0.66
CA LEU A 1041 -4.58 -17.76 0.34
C LEU A 1041 -5.98 -17.45 -0.19
N ARG A 1042 -6.89 -18.42 -0.15
CA ARG A 1042 -8.25 -18.31 -0.72
C ARG A 1042 -9.29 -19.18 0.00
N VAL A 1043 -10.22 -18.57 0.72
CA VAL A 1043 -11.35 -19.29 1.34
C VAL A 1043 -12.48 -19.58 0.33
N ASP A 1044 -12.99 -20.82 0.30
CA ASP A 1044 -14.16 -21.20 -0.51
C ASP A 1044 -15.47 -20.61 0.04
N LEU A 1045 -16.36 -20.13 -0.86
CA LEU A 1045 -17.63 -19.51 -0.46
C LEU A 1045 -18.51 -20.44 0.39
N ASN A 1046 -18.58 -21.72 0.04
CA ASN A 1046 -19.39 -22.68 0.79
C ASN A 1046 -18.84 -22.94 2.20
N ASP A 1047 -17.52 -23.00 2.35
CA ASP A 1047 -16.87 -23.19 3.64
C ASP A 1047 -17.07 -21.96 4.52
N MET A 1048 -16.95 -20.76 3.94
CA MET A 1048 -17.25 -19.52 4.63
C MET A 1048 -18.71 -19.47 5.10
N ILE A 1049 -19.67 -19.83 4.24
CA ILE A 1049 -21.11 -19.86 4.59
C ILE A 1049 -21.38 -20.87 5.71
N ASN A 1050 -20.76 -22.05 5.65
CA ASN A 1050 -20.90 -23.08 6.67
C ASN A 1050 -20.27 -22.66 8.01
N ALA A 1051 -19.21 -21.87 7.95
CA ALA A 1051 -18.52 -21.30 9.11
C ALA A 1051 -19.24 -20.07 9.68
N LEU A 1052 -20.25 -19.49 9.02
CA LEU A 1052 -21.00 -18.38 9.60
C LEU A 1052 -21.64 -18.76 10.96
N PRO A 1053 -21.63 -17.86 11.96
CA PRO A 1053 -22.25 -18.13 13.24
C PRO A 1053 -23.74 -18.50 13.08
N LYS A 1054 -24.16 -19.62 13.67
CA LYS A 1054 -25.58 -20.06 13.67
C LYS A 1054 -26.53 -19.00 14.26
N GLN A 1055 -25.99 -18.10 15.07
CA GLN A 1055 -26.70 -17.02 15.75
C GLN A 1055 -26.85 -15.75 14.88
N LEU A 1056 -26.19 -15.71 13.71
CA LEU A 1056 -26.30 -14.62 12.74
C LEU A 1056 -27.76 -14.52 12.25
N THR A 1057 -28.50 -13.53 12.76
CA THR A 1057 -29.94 -13.32 12.49
C THR A 1057 -30.21 -11.83 12.39
N LYS A 1058 -31.27 -11.43 11.64
CA LYS A 1058 -31.69 -10.01 11.51
C LYS A 1058 -31.74 -9.28 12.87
N ARG A 1059 -32.29 -9.95 13.89
CA ARG A 1059 -32.43 -9.36 15.23
C ARG A 1059 -31.10 -9.14 15.95
N ARG A 1060 -30.12 -10.04 15.79
CA ARG A 1060 -28.83 -9.96 16.48
C ARG A 1060 -27.82 -9.05 15.78
N ILE A 1061 -27.88 -8.96 14.46
CA ILE A 1061 -27.02 -8.04 13.71
C ILE A 1061 -27.45 -6.56 13.87
N LEU A 1062 -28.72 -6.31 14.25
CA LEU A 1062 -29.23 -4.97 14.60
C LEU A 1062 -28.89 -4.53 16.03
N ASN A 1063 -28.42 -5.44 16.89
CA ASN A 1063 -28.05 -5.10 18.26
C ASN A 1063 -26.52 -4.93 18.34
N PRO A 1064 -26.01 -3.74 18.70
CA PRO A 1064 -24.57 -3.42 18.66
C PRO A 1064 -23.68 -4.40 19.42
N ASN A 1065 -24.10 -4.86 20.61
CA ASN A 1065 -23.29 -5.74 21.44
C ASN A 1065 -23.18 -7.14 20.84
N THR A 1066 -24.28 -7.68 20.33
CA THR A 1066 -24.27 -8.99 19.67
C THR A 1066 -23.74 -8.93 18.24
N GLN A 1067 -23.76 -7.76 17.60
CA GLN A 1067 -23.18 -7.53 16.29
C GLN A 1067 -21.65 -7.62 16.37
N ARG A 1068 -21.03 -6.95 17.34
CA ARG A 1068 -19.58 -7.03 17.56
C ARG A 1068 -19.11 -8.47 17.84
N GLU A 1069 -19.82 -9.18 18.72
CA GLU A 1069 -19.55 -10.61 19.01
C GLU A 1069 -19.65 -11.48 17.73
N LEU A 1070 -20.65 -11.24 16.88
CA LEU A 1070 -20.81 -11.96 15.61
C LEU A 1070 -19.70 -11.63 14.61
N GLN A 1071 -19.27 -10.36 14.54
CA GLN A 1071 -18.19 -9.92 13.66
C GLN A 1071 -16.84 -10.51 14.08
N GLU A 1072 -16.54 -10.53 15.39
CA GLU A 1072 -15.35 -11.18 15.94
C GLU A 1072 -15.36 -12.70 15.68
N GLN A 1073 -16.51 -13.37 15.80
CA GLN A 1073 -16.65 -14.79 15.45
C GLN A 1073 -16.44 -15.05 13.96
N ILE A 1074 -17.01 -14.23 13.07
CA ILE A 1074 -16.82 -14.36 11.62
C ILE A 1074 -15.35 -14.16 11.25
N SER A 1075 -14.67 -13.18 11.85
CA SER A 1075 -13.22 -12.96 11.66
C SER A 1075 -12.41 -14.18 12.13
N SER A 1076 -12.67 -14.69 13.34
CA SER A 1076 -11.99 -15.88 13.87
C SER A 1076 -12.19 -17.11 12.98
N HIS A 1077 -13.41 -17.38 12.54
CA HIS A 1077 -13.70 -18.51 11.66
C HIS A 1077 -13.05 -18.35 10.28
N THR A 1078 -12.97 -17.12 9.75
CA THR A 1078 -12.26 -16.84 8.49
C THR A 1078 -10.78 -17.15 8.63
N LEU A 1079 -10.17 -16.73 9.75
CA LEU A 1079 -8.77 -17.01 10.07
C LEU A 1079 -8.52 -18.52 10.24
N GLU A 1080 -9.43 -19.25 10.89
CA GLU A 1080 -9.37 -20.72 11.01
C GLU A 1080 -9.39 -21.41 9.64
N LEU A 1081 -10.26 -20.97 8.72
CA LEU A 1081 -10.31 -21.50 7.36
C LEU A 1081 -9.02 -21.20 6.58
N LEU A 1082 -8.38 -20.06 6.83
CA LEU A 1082 -7.10 -19.69 6.24
C LEU A 1082 -5.90 -20.46 6.82
N GLN A 1083 -5.97 -21.07 8.02
CA GLN A 1083 -4.80 -21.69 8.65
C GLN A 1083 -4.17 -22.81 7.79
N ASN A 1084 -5.00 -23.67 7.20
CA ASN A 1084 -4.51 -24.72 6.31
C ASN A 1084 -3.83 -24.14 5.07
N GLN A 1085 -4.39 -23.05 4.54
CA GLN A 1085 -3.89 -22.36 3.35
C GLN A 1085 -2.59 -21.61 3.60
N ILE A 1086 -2.47 -20.98 4.77
CA ILE A 1086 -1.21 -20.36 5.23
C ILE A 1086 -0.14 -21.42 5.43
N SER A 1087 -0.51 -22.61 5.94
CA SER A 1087 0.41 -23.76 6.05
C SER A 1087 0.86 -24.27 4.68
N GLU A 1088 -0.06 -24.41 3.71
CA GLU A 1088 0.29 -24.77 2.32
C GLU A 1088 1.20 -23.72 1.68
N PHE A 1089 0.89 -22.43 1.88
CA PHE A 1089 1.71 -21.34 1.36
C PHE A 1089 3.11 -21.32 1.98
N ARG A 1090 3.21 -21.51 3.30
CA ARG A 1090 4.48 -21.66 4.01
C ARG A 1090 5.30 -22.80 3.42
N GLN A 1091 4.69 -23.97 3.20
CA GLN A 1091 5.38 -25.10 2.58
C GLN A 1091 5.84 -24.79 1.15
N ALA A 1092 5.03 -24.07 0.37
CA ALA A 1092 5.40 -23.62 -0.97
C ALA A 1092 6.58 -22.63 -0.94
N LEU A 1093 6.63 -21.72 0.04
CA LEU A 1093 7.77 -20.82 0.24
C LEU A 1093 9.05 -21.59 0.63
N ILE A 1094 8.96 -22.56 1.54
CA ILE A 1094 10.12 -23.40 1.91
C ILE A 1094 10.61 -24.21 0.70
N GLN A 1095 9.69 -24.77 -0.10
CA GLN A 1095 10.05 -25.43 -1.35
C GLN A 1095 10.66 -24.46 -2.37
N TYR A 1096 10.18 -23.22 -2.39
CA TYR A 1096 10.76 -22.17 -3.23
C TYR A 1096 12.19 -21.84 -2.81
N VAL A 1097 12.47 -21.71 -1.51
CA VAL A 1097 13.84 -21.56 -0.98
C VAL A 1097 14.70 -22.75 -1.37
N ALA A 1098 14.21 -23.98 -1.26
CA ALA A 1098 14.95 -25.18 -1.69
C ALA A 1098 15.23 -25.17 -3.21
N SER A 1099 14.29 -24.67 -4.03
CA SER A 1099 14.47 -24.53 -5.47
C SER A 1099 15.53 -23.49 -5.82
N MET A 1100 15.54 -22.35 -5.11
CA MET A 1100 16.59 -21.33 -5.23
C MET A 1100 17.95 -21.92 -4.82
N ASN A 1101 17.98 -22.69 -3.74
CA ASN A 1101 19.20 -23.33 -3.28
C ASN A 1101 19.77 -24.33 -4.28
N LYS A 1102 18.91 -25.14 -4.90
CA LYS A 1102 19.32 -26.07 -5.96
C LYS A 1102 19.89 -25.34 -7.18
N GLU A 1103 19.25 -24.26 -7.63
CA GLU A 1103 19.77 -23.45 -8.74
C GLU A 1103 21.11 -22.79 -8.36
N ALA A 1104 21.26 -22.35 -7.10
CA ALA A 1104 22.50 -21.80 -6.58
C ALA A 1104 23.62 -22.85 -6.51
N GLU A 1105 23.32 -24.11 -6.15
CA GLU A 1105 24.27 -25.23 -6.21
C GLU A 1105 24.79 -25.47 -7.63
N GLU A 1106 23.89 -25.47 -8.63
CA GLU A 1106 24.26 -25.62 -10.04
C GLU A 1106 25.15 -24.46 -10.51
N LYS A 1107 24.86 -23.22 -10.12
CA LYS A 1107 25.72 -22.06 -10.40
C LYS A 1107 27.05 -22.12 -9.66
N PHE A 1108 27.07 -22.56 -8.40
CA PHE A 1108 28.31 -22.71 -7.62
C PHE A 1108 29.26 -23.71 -8.28
N ALA A 1109 28.74 -24.83 -8.80
CA ALA A 1109 29.55 -25.80 -9.52
C ALA A 1109 30.18 -25.19 -10.79
N GLN A 1110 29.39 -24.45 -11.58
CA GLN A 1110 29.88 -23.77 -12.78
C GLN A 1110 30.96 -22.72 -12.45
N ILE A 1111 30.77 -21.97 -11.35
CA ILE A 1111 31.72 -20.96 -10.90
C ILE A 1111 32.99 -21.62 -10.35
N GLU A 1112 32.88 -22.73 -9.62
CA GLU A 1112 34.03 -23.46 -9.10
C GLU A 1112 34.90 -24.02 -10.22
N ASP A 1113 34.30 -24.55 -11.29
CA ASP A 1113 35.01 -24.96 -12.50
C ASP A 1113 35.71 -23.75 -13.17
N ALA A 1114 35.02 -22.61 -13.28
CA ALA A 1114 35.61 -21.39 -13.85
C ALA A 1114 36.77 -20.83 -13.00
N ILE A 1115 36.67 -20.91 -11.67
CA ILE A 1115 37.77 -20.55 -10.75
C ILE A 1115 38.96 -21.48 -10.98
N GLN A 1116 38.70 -22.79 -11.11
CA GLN A 1116 39.74 -23.79 -11.31
C GLN A 1116 40.49 -23.54 -12.63
N ASP A 1117 39.77 -23.31 -13.73
CA ASP A 1117 40.36 -23.01 -15.03
C ASP A 1117 41.26 -21.77 -14.97
N GLN A 1118 40.82 -20.69 -14.31
CA GLN A 1118 41.64 -19.47 -14.14
C GLN A 1118 42.89 -19.70 -13.30
N ILE A 1119 42.80 -20.51 -12.23
CA ILE A 1119 43.96 -20.85 -11.40
C ILE A 1119 44.97 -21.68 -12.21
N ASP A 1120 44.50 -22.65 -13.00
CA ASP A 1120 45.35 -23.47 -13.86
C ASP A 1120 46.00 -22.64 -14.98
N GLU A 1121 45.26 -21.69 -15.55
CA GLU A 1121 45.78 -20.69 -16.49
C GLU A 1121 46.92 -19.88 -15.85
N LEU A 1122 46.68 -19.25 -14.69
CA LEU A 1122 47.67 -18.45 -13.95
C LEU A 1122 48.92 -19.25 -13.52
N LEU A 1123 48.77 -20.55 -13.27
CA LEU A 1123 49.89 -21.45 -12.91
C LEU A 1123 50.67 -21.96 -14.14
N SER A 1124 50.09 -21.90 -15.34
CA SER A 1124 50.69 -22.42 -16.57
C SER A 1124 51.71 -21.46 -17.22
N PHE A 1125 51.63 -20.17 -16.90
CA PHE A 1125 52.51 -19.13 -17.43
C PHE A 1125 53.61 -18.74 -16.45
N ASP A 1126 54.86 -18.80 -16.89
CA ASP A 1126 55.98 -18.13 -16.21
C ASP A 1126 55.97 -16.65 -16.61
N LEU A 1127 55.98 -15.75 -15.61
CA LEU A 1127 56.15 -14.32 -15.81
C LEU A 1127 57.57 -14.06 -16.37
N ASP A 1128 57.70 -14.08 -17.69
CA ASP A 1128 58.92 -13.76 -18.42
C ASP A 1128 58.89 -12.32 -18.96
N ASN A 1129 60.03 -11.84 -19.47
CA ASN A 1129 60.11 -10.49 -20.02
C ASN A 1129 59.13 -10.27 -21.19
N THR A 1130 58.82 -11.33 -21.95
CA THR A 1130 57.95 -11.28 -23.12
C THR A 1130 56.50 -11.01 -22.74
N LEU A 1131 55.99 -11.73 -21.74
CA LEU A 1131 54.64 -11.56 -21.20
C LEU A 1131 54.51 -10.21 -20.47
N ILE A 1132 55.54 -9.79 -19.72
CA ILE A 1132 55.56 -8.48 -19.05
C ILE A 1132 55.50 -7.32 -20.05
N ASP A 1133 56.22 -7.41 -21.17
CA ASP A 1133 56.15 -6.40 -22.24
C ASP A 1133 54.77 -6.35 -22.89
N GLN A 1134 54.12 -7.50 -23.10
CA GLN A 1134 52.73 -7.56 -23.59
C GLN A 1134 51.74 -6.93 -22.60
N LEU A 1135 51.87 -7.26 -21.31
CA LEU A 1135 51.07 -6.67 -20.23
C LEU A 1135 51.25 -5.15 -20.19
N HIS A 1136 52.48 -4.65 -20.36
CA HIS A 1136 52.77 -3.22 -20.35
C HIS A 1136 52.12 -2.46 -21.52
N ILE A 1137 52.09 -3.06 -22.70
CA ILE A 1137 51.44 -2.48 -23.90
C ILE A 1137 49.91 -2.52 -23.76
N ALA A 1138 49.36 -3.65 -23.33
CA ALA A 1138 47.92 -3.82 -23.14
C ALA A 1138 47.40 -2.90 -22.03
N ASN A 1139 48.08 -2.84 -20.88
CA ASN A 1139 47.78 -1.95 -19.78
C ASN A 1139 47.79 -0.48 -20.22
N GLN A 1140 48.83 0.00 -20.90
CA GLN A 1140 48.88 1.40 -21.34
C GLN A 1140 47.71 1.79 -22.25
N LYS A 1141 47.34 0.90 -23.19
CA LYS A 1141 46.22 1.13 -24.11
C LYS A 1141 44.86 1.04 -23.39
N LEU A 1142 44.71 0.07 -22.51
CA LEU A 1142 43.48 -0.15 -21.73
C LEU A 1142 43.27 0.98 -20.70
N ASN A 1143 44.32 1.41 -19.99
CA ASN A 1143 44.29 2.58 -19.10
C ASN A 1143 43.91 3.87 -19.84
N ALA A 1144 44.35 4.04 -21.09
CA ALA A 1144 43.98 5.21 -21.90
C ALA A 1144 42.51 5.19 -22.36
N LEU A 1145 41.90 4.00 -22.40
CA LEU A 1145 40.52 3.78 -22.83
C LEU A 1145 39.54 3.80 -21.64
N LEU A 1146 39.97 3.34 -20.45
CA LEU A 1146 39.19 3.33 -19.21
C LEU A 1146 39.24 4.66 -18.41
N LYS A 1147 40.30 5.48 -18.58
CA LYS A 1147 40.41 6.83 -17.96
C LYS A 1147 39.78 7.90 -18.81
#